data_AF-A0A520C5P4-F1
#
_entry.id   AF-A0A520C5P4-F1
#
_cell.length_a   1.000
_cell.length_b   1.000
_cell.length_c   1.000
_cell.angle_alpha   90.00
_cell.angle_beta   90.00
_cell.angle_gamma   90.00
#
_symmetry.space_group_name_H-M   'P 1'
#
loop_
_entity.id
_entity.type
_entity.pdbx_description
1 polymer ?
#
loop_
_entity_poly.entity_id
_entity_poly.type
_entity_poly.pdbx_seq_one_letter_code
_entity_poly.pdbx_strand_id
1 'polypeptide(L)'
;MTASAVLGGLLGLSHGWALGWLLAQVVLTLQLALLFTPGVSARAAAWRAGAFGMAMGLGGYAGFFIEPPAGYAVPMLAAGSVLLLLHGLLTAAGAWLSHRLTPAVTLRALLAWPALWCGQELLFAQGSLALPWLRLGQLQAPGGPWAGALPFGGTLLAGLLMWVSAFLLWQALASAPTRRRALAAVAALFAAVQGLGQVSWTSASGEVDAVLLQPGAGRSTEDLMASLDEAARSARSQLLVSPQLMLSKTASALPADYLLNLQRELDRRDSDLLLGLYVANGAGQMHNGVLSMGSSGPQRYLKRQLFPFGEFMPARGPLRSLLENGRPKEDIARGPASADPLWLGGHRVSLNVCFELAFPTLWREEAAVSELLVNLSADTPHPGALFQRQMRQIAATRALEFQKPLLHSTDIGGAFALDHAGRVVADLPRYATASLPVRLQARSGLTPFARLGDAPALALAAAGLLIATLLGAPRQRMARRLRPVLQAQRGQVLMATVALLLISAGLLYFMVNTGQAVTEKMRVTNAADAAAYSAGVIEARALNHDAYLNRAMLANEIAIAQMVSVGSWVRYFANAVDEVPATAAELITMLQPSLEGAQVTIIFAATKVVLEYYTGQTANYYADYVIKYGIGPIVTVHDVVIMAMELAQDAVHVNLTAGLRQKQIADDVAQAMDPSLQTQVVLASHGFDNFTKSYADDERGRFADVTLRSRDQFSRERNWTIDSPFDIPFVRKNGSLKKRGGTDLIGFDEWRGMDTLELHGQEFGCGKFGLSWCDDIRKPVGWAAVQVKKRGSGGGGTGYHGNAYGENSRTANKSEDEMEEPGNYSFHGLPAVQELRNVAANAELSTGITIFVTKNHAAMMTSGGMAQAKPAGDLALFDDKPAGAKLAALSRAQIFFDRISPRADGRTEIASLYNPYWRVRLVAPTVADKAWAAAQQGGLTLPSLP
;
A
#
# COMPACT_ATOMS: atom_id res chain seq x y z
N MET A 1 -29.79 -39.22 -16.20
CA MET A 1 -29.07 -37.99 -16.59
C MET A 1 -28.75 -37.20 -15.34
N THR A 2 -29.76 -36.76 -14.59
CA THR A 2 -29.66 -36.19 -13.24
C THR A 2 -28.65 -36.91 -12.33
N ALA A 3 -28.76 -38.22 -12.13
CA ALA A 3 -27.81 -38.99 -11.32
C ALA A 3 -26.35 -38.84 -11.79
N SER A 4 -26.10 -38.88 -13.10
CA SER A 4 -24.77 -38.65 -13.67
C SER A 4 -24.28 -37.21 -13.50
N ALA A 5 -25.17 -36.21 -13.51
CA ALA A 5 -24.80 -34.82 -13.21
C ALA A 5 -24.39 -34.67 -11.73
N VAL A 6 -25.15 -35.24 -10.80
CA VAL A 6 -24.80 -35.23 -9.36
C VAL A 6 -23.45 -35.92 -9.12
N LEU A 7 -23.25 -37.10 -9.71
CA LEU A 7 -21.96 -37.80 -9.66
C LEU A 7 -20.81 -36.96 -10.27
N GLY A 8 -21.06 -36.27 -11.38
CA GLY A 8 -20.08 -35.35 -11.98
C GLY A 8 -19.68 -34.24 -11.02
N GLY A 9 -20.65 -33.53 -10.45
CA GLY A 9 -20.41 -32.47 -9.46
C GLY A 9 -19.60 -32.95 -8.25
N LEU A 10 -19.92 -34.14 -7.72
CA LEU A 10 -19.17 -34.77 -6.63
C LEU A 10 -17.71 -35.11 -7.02
N LEU A 11 -17.46 -35.56 -8.26
CA LEU A 11 -16.09 -35.77 -8.75
C LEU A 11 -15.32 -34.45 -8.85
N GLY A 12 -15.94 -33.40 -9.40
CA GLY A 12 -15.34 -32.05 -9.45
C GLY A 12 -14.94 -31.56 -8.06
N LEU A 13 -15.90 -31.58 -7.13
CA LEU A 13 -15.71 -31.17 -5.72
C LEU A 13 -14.73 -32.05 -4.93
N SER A 14 -14.44 -33.29 -5.37
CA SER A 14 -13.50 -34.18 -4.68
C SER A 14 -12.03 -33.73 -4.77
N HIS A 15 -11.69 -32.88 -5.74
CA HIS A 15 -10.34 -32.35 -5.91
C HIS A 15 -9.97 -31.40 -4.75
N GLY A 16 -8.75 -31.51 -4.25
CA GLY A 16 -8.24 -30.76 -3.09
C GLY A 16 -8.58 -31.34 -1.71
N TRP A 17 -9.34 -32.43 -1.60
CA TRP A 17 -9.66 -33.06 -0.31
C TRP A 17 -8.82 -34.33 -0.07
N ALA A 18 -8.35 -34.53 1.15
CA ALA A 18 -7.45 -35.66 1.52
C ALA A 18 -8.07 -37.05 1.26
N LEU A 19 -9.39 -37.19 1.43
CA LEU A 19 -10.16 -38.41 1.10
C LEU A 19 -10.90 -38.30 -0.24
N GLY A 20 -10.56 -37.32 -1.08
CA GLY A 20 -11.18 -37.08 -2.38
C GLY A 20 -11.09 -38.28 -3.32
N TRP A 21 -9.96 -39.00 -3.30
CA TRP A 21 -9.78 -40.24 -4.06
C TRP A 21 -10.82 -41.32 -3.74
N LEU A 22 -11.30 -41.42 -2.50
CA LEU A 22 -12.26 -42.44 -2.08
C LEU A 22 -13.65 -42.12 -2.64
N LEU A 23 -14.08 -40.86 -2.50
CA LEU A 23 -15.32 -40.36 -3.09
C LEU A 23 -15.28 -40.52 -4.62
N ALA A 24 -14.17 -40.13 -5.24
CA ALA A 24 -13.97 -40.30 -6.68
C ALA A 24 -14.06 -41.77 -7.10
N GLN A 25 -13.42 -42.71 -6.39
CA GLN A 25 -13.47 -44.13 -6.74
C GLN A 25 -14.91 -44.68 -6.70
N VAL A 26 -15.72 -44.29 -5.71
CA VAL A 26 -17.15 -44.63 -5.63
C VAL A 26 -17.91 -44.00 -6.81
N VAL A 27 -17.69 -42.72 -7.08
CA VAL A 27 -18.34 -41.95 -8.15
C VAL A 27 -18.05 -42.55 -9.54
N LEU A 28 -16.79 -42.88 -9.83
CA LEU A 28 -16.37 -43.52 -11.10
C LEU A 28 -17.04 -44.90 -11.25
N THR A 29 -17.10 -45.69 -10.19
CA THR A 29 -17.74 -47.02 -10.17
C THR A 29 -19.25 -46.91 -10.48
N LEU A 30 -19.95 -45.97 -9.84
CA LEU A 30 -21.37 -45.71 -10.10
C LEU A 30 -21.61 -45.16 -11.51
N GLN A 31 -20.74 -44.29 -12.01
CA GLN A 31 -20.87 -43.73 -13.35
C GLN A 31 -20.64 -44.80 -14.44
N LEU A 32 -19.72 -45.77 -14.26
CA LEU A 32 -19.61 -46.91 -15.17
C LEU A 32 -20.92 -47.73 -15.22
N ALA A 33 -21.54 -47.99 -14.07
CA ALA A 33 -22.84 -48.66 -14.01
C ALA A 33 -23.93 -47.88 -14.78
N LEU A 34 -23.97 -46.54 -14.64
CA LEU A 34 -24.91 -45.69 -15.37
C LEU A 34 -24.63 -45.61 -16.88
N LEU A 35 -23.39 -45.82 -17.33
CA LEU A 35 -23.03 -45.74 -18.75
C LEU A 35 -23.12 -47.08 -19.48
N PHE A 36 -22.80 -48.19 -18.82
CA PHE A 36 -22.55 -49.48 -19.48
C PHE A 36 -23.45 -50.64 -19.02
N THR A 37 -24.48 -50.36 -18.22
CA THR A 37 -25.55 -51.34 -17.95
C THR A 37 -26.22 -51.85 -19.23
N PRO A 38 -26.64 -53.13 -19.30
CA PRO A 38 -27.36 -53.66 -20.45
C PRO A 38 -28.60 -52.82 -20.81
N GLY A 39 -28.84 -52.64 -22.12
CA GLY A 39 -29.94 -51.83 -22.63
C GLY A 39 -29.65 -50.32 -22.79
N VAL A 40 -28.54 -49.80 -22.27
CA VAL A 40 -28.14 -48.40 -22.50
C VAL A 40 -27.66 -48.22 -23.96
N SER A 41 -28.31 -47.31 -24.69
CA SER A 41 -27.92 -46.96 -26.07
C SER A 41 -26.78 -45.94 -26.11
N ALA A 42 -26.02 -45.91 -27.21
CA ALA A 42 -24.92 -44.96 -27.41
C ALA A 42 -25.33 -43.49 -27.20
N ARG A 43 -26.58 -43.13 -27.58
CA ARG A 43 -27.14 -41.78 -27.35
C ARG A 43 -27.45 -41.52 -25.88
N ALA A 44 -27.99 -42.51 -25.16
CA ALA A 44 -28.27 -42.38 -23.73
C ALA A 44 -26.97 -42.29 -22.91
N ALA A 45 -25.94 -43.09 -23.26
CA ALA A 45 -24.62 -43.00 -22.67
C ALA A 45 -23.97 -41.63 -22.91
N ALA A 46 -24.03 -41.11 -24.14
CA ALA A 46 -23.52 -39.77 -24.48
C ALA A 46 -24.13 -38.68 -23.61
N TRP A 47 -25.47 -38.62 -23.48
CA TRP A 47 -26.13 -37.63 -22.62
C TRP A 47 -25.84 -37.80 -21.13
N ARG A 48 -25.70 -39.04 -20.64
CA ARG A 48 -25.30 -39.32 -19.24
C ARG A 48 -23.86 -38.88 -18.97
N ALA A 49 -22.94 -39.15 -19.89
CA ALA A 49 -21.54 -38.74 -19.75
C ALA A 49 -21.36 -37.23 -19.91
N GLY A 50 -22.04 -36.59 -20.86
CA GLY A 50 -21.94 -35.14 -21.04
C GLY A 50 -22.49 -34.35 -19.85
N ALA A 51 -23.60 -34.80 -19.26
CA ALA A 51 -24.10 -34.22 -18.01
C ALA A 51 -23.11 -34.40 -16.84
N PHE A 52 -22.41 -35.54 -16.80
CA PHE A 52 -21.34 -35.80 -15.82
C PHE A 52 -20.12 -34.89 -16.03
N GLY A 53 -19.60 -34.77 -17.25
CA GLY A 53 -18.45 -33.91 -17.54
C GLY A 53 -18.73 -32.43 -17.30
N MET A 54 -19.89 -31.94 -17.73
CA MET A 54 -20.29 -30.55 -17.50
C MET A 54 -20.42 -30.23 -15.99
N ALA A 55 -21.02 -31.14 -15.21
CA ALA A 55 -21.13 -30.97 -13.77
C ALA A 55 -19.79 -31.15 -13.02
N MET A 56 -18.90 -32.02 -13.52
CA MET A 56 -17.52 -32.15 -13.01
C MET A 56 -16.74 -30.85 -13.18
N GLY A 57 -16.85 -30.21 -14.35
CA GLY A 57 -16.32 -28.87 -14.55
C GLY A 57 -16.94 -27.87 -13.55
N LEU A 58 -18.25 -27.89 -13.36
CA LEU A 58 -18.94 -26.92 -12.49
C LEU A 58 -18.49 -27.04 -11.03
N GLY A 59 -18.40 -28.26 -10.50
CA GLY A 59 -17.92 -28.52 -9.15
C GLY A 59 -16.41 -28.25 -8.99
N GLY A 60 -15.60 -28.61 -9.98
CA GLY A 60 -14.15 -28.46 -9.93
C GLY A 60 -13.67 -27.01 -10.11
N TYR A 61 -14.30 -26.24 -11.00
CA TYR A 61 -13.96 -24.84 -11.26
C TYR A 61 -14.76 -23.83 -10.42
N ALA A 62 -15.57 -24.30 -9.46
CA ALA A 62 -16.43 -23.44 -8.62
C ALA A 62 -15.69 -22.23 -8.00
N GLY A 63 -14.44 -22.41 -7.58
CA GLY A 63 -13.60 -21.33 -7.03
C GLY A 63 -13.35 -20.18 -8.01
N PHE A 64 -13.24 -20.45 -9.31
CA PHE A 64 -13.07 -19.42 -10.34
C PHE A 64 -14.39 -18.68 -10.69
N PHE A 65 -15.53 -19.29 -10.36
CA PHE A 65 -16.86 -18.75 -10.68
C PHE A 65 -17.47 -17.90 -9.56
N ILE A 66 -17.22 -18.28 -8.30
CA ILE A 66 -17.86 -17.66 -7.13
C ILE A 66 -17.14 -16.37 -6.73
N GLU A 67 -15.82 -16.30 -6.92
CA GLU A 67 -14.96 -15.17 -6.51
C GLU A 67 -14.09 -14.69 -7.69
N PRO A 68 -14.67 -14.13 -8.77
CA PRO A 68 -13.87 -13.57 -9.85
C PRO A 68 -13.12 -12.30 -9.39
N PRO A 69 -11.88 -12.06 -9.87
CA PRO A 69 -11.16 -10.81 -9.60
C PRO A 69 -11.95 -9.60 -10.12
N ALA A 70 -11.81 -8.46 -9.43
CA ALA A 70 -12.48 -7.22 -9.81
C ALA A 70 -12.19 -6.83 -11.28
N GLY A 71 -13.24 -6.66 -12.07
CA GLY A 71 -13.15 -6.39 -13.52
C GLY A 71 -13.04 -7.62 -14.44
N TYR A 72 -12.90 -8.84 -13.90
CA TYR A 72 -12.71 -10.07 -14.69
C TYR A 72 -13.92 -11.02 -14.71
N ALA A 73 -14.99 -10.70 -14.00
CA ALA A 73 -16.18 -11.56 -13.87
C ALA A 73 -16.76 -12.00 -15.23
N VAL A 74 -16.92 -11.08 -16.18
CA VAL A 74 -17.47 -11.37 -17.50
C VAL A 74 -16.57 -12.30 -18.34
N PRO A 75 -15.28 -11.98 -18.58
CA PRO A 75 -14.37 -12.89 -19.27
C PRO A 75 -14.25 -14.27 -18.61
N MET A 76 -14.18 -14.34 -17.27
CA MET A 76 -14.03 -15.61 -16.56
C MET A 76 -15.30 -16.48 -16.60
N LEU A 77 -16.48 -15.90 -16.46
CA LEU A 77 -17.74 -16.65 -16.60
C LEU A 77 -17.99 -17.10 -18.05
N ALA A 78 -17.57 -16.30 -19.05
CA ALA A 78 -17.59 -16.71 -20.45
C ALA A 78 -16.62 -17.88 -20.72
N ALA A 79 -15.35 -17.74 -20.32
CA ALA A 79 -14.32 -18.76 -20.47
C ALA A 79 -14.69 -20.05 -19.74
N GLY A 80 -15.15 -19.93 -18.50
CA GLY A 80 -15.64 -21.04 -17.70
C GLY A 80 -16.85 -21.72 -18.32
N SER A 81 -17.84 -20.99 -18.85
CA SER A 81 -18.98 -21.59 -19.56
C SER A 81 -18.55 -22.40 -20.78
N VAL A 82 -17.56 -21.92 -21.55
CA VAL A 82 -16.94 -22.67 -22.65
C VAL A 82 -16.22 -23.92 -22.14
N LEU A 83 -15.49 -23.84 -21.02
CA LEU A 83 -14.83 -24.99 -20.39
C LEU A 83 -15.85 -26.04 -19.90
N LEU A 84 -16.95 -25.64 -19.28
CA LEU A 84 -18.04 -26.54 -18.86
C LEU A 84 -18.64 -27.28 -20.05
N LEU A 85 -18.94 -26.55 -21.12
CA LEU A 85 -19.44 -27.11 -22.37
C LEU A 85 -18.43 -28.08 -22.98
N LEU A 86 -17.14 -27.75 -23.00
CA LEU A 86 -16.09 -28.59 -23.54
C LEU A 86 -15.92 -29.90 -22.76
N HIS A 87 -15.97 -29.86 -21.41
CA HIS A 87 -15.97 -31.07 -20.59
C HIS A 87 -17.19 -31.95 -20.89
N GLY A 88 -18.38 -31.35 -21.04
CA GLY A 88 -19.60 -32.06 -21.42
C GLY A 88 -19.54 -32.67 -22.82
N LEU A 89 -19.02 -31.95 -23.82
CA LEU A 89 -18.93 -32.42 -25.20
C LEU A 89 -17.90 -33.55 -25.36
N LEU A 90 -16.71 -33.43 -24.76
CA LEU A 90 -15.65 -34.45 -24.86
C LEU A 90 -16.05 -35.75 -24.14
N THR A 91 -16.61 -35.66 -22.92
CA THR A 91 -17.11 -36.84 -22.19
C THR A 91 -18.29 -37.51 -22.91
N ALA A 92 -19.21 -36.73 -23.48
CA ALA A 92 -20.30 -37.26 -24.31
C ALA A 92 -19.77 -37.98 -25.57
N ALA A 93 -18.78 -37.40 -26.26
CA ALA A 93 -18.14 -37.98 -27.42
C ALA A 93 -17.40 -39.28 -27.08
N GLY A 94 -16.65 -39.33 -25.97
CA GLY A 94 -15.98 -40.54 -25.49
C GLY A 94 -16.96 -41.68 -25.14
N ALA A 95 -18.07 -41.36 -24.48
CA ALA A 95 -19.11 -42.34 -24.15
C ALA A 95 -19.86 -42.83 -25.40
N TRP A 96 -20.14 -41.94 -26.36
CA TRP A 96 -20.70 -42.32 -27.65
C TRP A 96 -19.76 -43.21 -28.46
N LEU A 97 -18.47 -42.83 -28.54
CA LEU A 97 -17.49 -43.52 -29.36
C LEU A 97 -17.15 -44.89 -28.79
N SER A 98 -16.93 -45.03 -27.48
CA SER A 98 -16.80 -46.34 -26.82
C SER A 98 -17.97 -47.28 -27.14
N HIS A 99 -19.21 -46.77 -27.20
CA HIS A 99 -20.39 -47.54 -27.64
C HIS A 99 -20.42 -47.91 -29.13
N ARG A 100 -19.62 -47.27 -29.98
CA ARG A 100 -19.49 -47.56 -31.42
C ARG A 100 -18.33 -48.50 -31.73
N LEU A 101 -17.24 -48.44 -30.98
CA LEU A 101 -16.03 -49.25 -31.23
C LEU A 101 -16.23 -50.73 -30.92
N THR A 102 -17.09 -51.08 -29.96
CA THR A 102 -17.33 -52.48 -29.58
C THR A 102 -18.70 -52.70 -28.92
N PRO A 103 -19.44 -53.77 -29.26
CA PRO A 103 -20.69 -54.11 -28.59
C PRO A 103 -20.45 -54.73 -27.20
N ALA A 104 -19.27 -55.30 -26.92
CA ALA A 104 -18.98 -56.01 -25.69
C ALA A 104 -18.83 -55.03 -24.51
N VAL A 105 -19.73 -55.12 -23.52
CA VAL A 105 -19.76 -54.25 -22.32
C VAL A 105 -18.40 -54.19 -21.62
N THR A 106 -17.73 -55.34 -21.44
CA THR A 106 -16.40 -55.42 -20.82
C THR A 106 -15.35 -54.63 -21.60
N LEU A 107 -15.26 -54.81 -22.92
CA LEU A 107 -14.28 -54.07 -23.75
C LEU A 107 -14.59 -52.56 -23.77
N ARG A 108 -15.87 -52.17 -23.72
CA ARG A 108 -16.30 -50.77 -23.61
C ARG A 108 -15.80 -50.13 -22.32
N ALA A 109 -16.12 -50.74 -21.18
CA ALA A 109 -15.92 -50.14 -19.87
C ALA A 109 -14.47 -50.27 -19.34
N LEU A 110 -13.77 -51.37 -19.68
CA LEU A 110 -12.40 -51.63 -19.22
C LEU A 110 -11.32 -51.01 -20.12
N LEU A 111 -11.56 -50.91 -21.44
CA LEU A 111 -10.52 -50.53 -22.40
C LEU A 111 -10.86 -49.25 -23.18
N ALA A 112 -12.01 -49.21 -23.88
CA ALA A 112 -12.33 -48.08 -24.75
C ALA A 112 -12.63 -46.79 -23.97
N TRP A 113 -13.43 -46.85 -22.92
CA TRP A 113 -13.76 -45.68 -22.11
C TRP A 113 -12.56 -45.08 -21.37
N PRO A 114 -11.71 -45.86 -20.67
CA PRO A 114 -10.53 -45.31 -19.98
C PRO A 114 -9.51 -44.71 -20.96
N ALA A 115 -9.31 -45.34 -22.12
CA ALA A 115 -8.44 -44.80 -23.17
C ALA A 115 -8.96 -43.47 -23.74
N LEU A 116 -10.28 -43.35 -23.98
CA LEU A 116 -10.89 -42.11 -24.46
C LEU A 116 -10.91 -41.01 -23.39
N TRP A 117 -11.04 -41.37 -22.10
CA TRP A 117 -10.87 -40.45 -20.98
C TRP A 117 -9.43 -39.90 -20.93
N CYS A 118 -8.42 -40.78 -21.01
CA CYS A 118 -7.00 -40.39 -21.08
C CYS A 118 -6.73 -39.45 -22.26
N GLY A 119 -7.32 -39.72 -23.43
CA GLY A 119 -7.26 -38.83 -24.59
C GLY A 119 -7.87 -37.44 -24.35
N GLN A 120 -8.96 -37.34 -23.59
CA GLN A 120 -9.56 -36.03 -23.26
C GLN A 120 -8.70 -35.23 -22.27
N GLU A 121 -8.08 -35.88 -21.28
CA GLU A 121 -7.18 -35.24 -20.31
C GLU A 121 -5.90 -34.74 -21.00
N LEU A 122 -5.43 -35.44 -22.03
CA LEU A 122 -4.38 -34.96 -22.91
C LEU A 122 -4.83 -33.72 -23.70
N LEU A 123 -6.03 -33.72 -24.29
CA LEU A 123 -6.56 -32.55 -25.05
C LEU A 123 -6.67 -31.29 -24.18
N PHE A 124 -7.10 -31.41 -22.92
CA PHE A 124 -7.15 -30.29 -21.97
C PHE A 124 -5.77 -29.73 -21.60
N ALA A 125 -4.68 -30.42 -21.94
CA ALA A 125 -3.31 -29.99 -21.67
C ALA A 125 -2.60 -29.36 -22.89
N GLN A 126 -3.27 -29.20 -24.03
CA GLN A 126 -2.67 -28.71 -25.28
C GLN A 126 -2.99 -27.24 -25.60
N GLY A 127 -1.99 -26.51 -26.11
CA GLY A 127 -2.15 -25.17 -26.65
C GLY A 127 -2.23 -24.03 -25.63
N SER A 128 -2.50 -22.82 -26.12
CA SER A 128 -2.53 -21.58 -25.31
C SER A 128 -3.70 -21.50 -24.34
N LEU A 129 -4.77 -22.29 -24.55
CA LEU A 129 -5.96 -22.38 -23.69
C LEU A 129 -5.96 -23.62 -22.78
N ALA A 130 -4.82 -24.32 -22.67
CA ALA A 130 -4.69 -25.52 -21.85
C ALA A 130 -5.01 -25.24 -20.37
N LEU A 131 -5.76 -26.15 -19.75
CA LEU A 131 -6.20 -26.10 -18.35
C LEU A 131 -6.17 -27.52 -17.72
N PRO A 132 -4.99 -28.10 -17.46
CA PRO A 132 -4.83 -29.48 -16.94
C PRO A 132 -5.13 -29.62 -15.43
N TRP A 133 -6.28 -29.08 -14.98
CA TRP A 133 -6.57 -28.79 -13.57
C TRP A 133 -7.36 -29.86 -12.81
N LEU A 134 -8.14 -30.68 -13.52
CA LEU A 134 -9.03 -31.70 -12.94
C LEU A 134 -8.70 -33.10 -13.50
N ARG A 135 -7.41 -33.44 -13.58
CA ARG A 135 -6.95 -34.76 -14.04
C ARG A 135 -7.18 -35.78 -12.93
N LEU A 136 -7.84 -36.90 -13.24
CA LEU A 136 -8.22 -37.92 -12.24
C LEU A 136 -7.05 -38.38 -11.37
N GLY A 137 -5.86 -38.56 -11.94
CA GLY A 137 -4.68 -38.99 -11.20
C GLY A 137 -4.21 -38.03 -10.10
N GLN A 138 -4.55 -36.72 -10.18
CA GLN A 138 -4.19 -35.73 -9.15
C GLN A 138 -4.86 -36.06 -7.80
N LEU A 139 -6.04 -36.68 -7.83
CA LEU A 139 -6.77 -37.12 -6.63
C LEU A 139 -5.96 -38.10 -5.78
N GLN A 140 -4.99 -38.81 -6.37
CA GLN A 140 -4.14 -39.76 -5.68
C GLN A 140 -3.04 -39.10 -4.86
N ALA A 141 -2.72 -37.83 -5.08
CA ALA A 141 -1.71 -37.14 -4.28
C ALA A 141 -2.30 -36.62 -2.96
N PRO A 142 -1.60 -36.75 -1.81
CA PRO A 142 -0.29 -37.40 -1.65
C PRO A 142 -0.34 -38.90 -1.29
N GLY A 143 -1.50 -39.44 -0.88
CA GLY A 143 -1.60 -40.74 -0.20
C GLY A 143 -2.68 -41.69 -0.71
N GLY A 144 -3.19 -41.48 -1.94
CA GLY A 144 -4.19 -42.35 -2.54
C GLY A 144 -3.64 -43.73 -2.94
N PRO A 145 -4.52 -44.75 -3.09
CA PRO A 145 -4.11 -46.14 -3.34
C PRO A 145 -3.32 -46.34 -4.64
N TRP A 146 -3.44 -45.43 -5.61
CA TRP A 146 -2.74 -45.47 -6.90
C TRP A 146 -1.58 -44.46 -7.01
N ALA A 147 -1.22 -43.76 -5.91
CA ALA A 147 -0.15 -42.75 -5.90
C ALA A 147 1.21 -43.28 -6.37
N GLY A 148 1.51 -44.56 -6.07
CA GLY A 148 2.72 -45.25 -6.52
C GLY A 148 2.89 -45.35 -8.04
N ALA A 149 1.86 -45.07 -8.84
CA ALA A 149 1.94 -44.99 -10.30
C ALA A 149 2.43 -43.63 -10.84
N LEU A 150 2.38 -42.57 -10.02
CA LEU A 150 2.77 -41.21 -10.44
C LEU A 150 4.24 -41.14 -10.90
N PRO A 151 5.25 -41.73 -10.22
CA PRO A 151 6.63 -41.74 -10.71
C PRO A 151 6.84 -42.50 -12.03
N PHE A 152 5.87 -43.30 -12.50
CA PHE A 152 6.00 -44.17 -13.67
C PHE A 152 5.36 -43.59 -14.94
N GLY A 153 4.15 -43.06 -14.82
CA GLY A 153 3.37 -42.55 -15.95
C GLY A 153 2.42 -41.42 -15.57
N GLY A 154 2.72 -40.75 -14.45
CA GLY A 154 2.03 -39.55 -13.98
C GLY A 154 0.53 -39.70 -13.76
N THR A 155 -0.12 -38.54 -13.73
CA THR A 155 -1.58 -38.39 -13.62
C THR A 155 -2.38 -39.26 -14.59
N LEU A 156 -1.92 -39.45 -15.84
CA LEU A 156 -2.66 -40.24 -16.82
C LEU A 156 -2.63 -41.74 -16.50
N LEU A 157 -1.50 -42.29 -16.04
CA LEU A 157 -1.41 -43.69 -15.62
C LEU A 157 -2.26 -43.95 -14.36
N ALA A 158 -2.17 -43.05 -13.38
CA ALA A 158 -3.00 -43.12 -12.18
C ALA A 158 -4.51 -43.03 -12.51
N GLY A 159 -4.91 -42.16 -13.44
CA GLY A 159 -6.30 -42.05 -13.92
C GLY A 159 -6.79 -43.31 -14.64
N LEU A 160 -5.95 -43.96 -15.46
CA LEU A 160 -6.27 -45.26 -16.07
C LEU A 160 -6.50 -46.35 -15.01
N LEU A 161 -5.65 -46.42 -13.98
CA LEU A 161 -5.78 -47.37 -12.87
C LEU A 161 -7.06 -47.14 -12.04
N MET A 162 -7.46 -45.89 -11.81
CA MET A 162 -8.75 -45.55 -11.17
C MET A 162 -9.95 -46.06 -11.97
N TRP A 163 -9.91 -45.95 -13.31
CA TRP A 163 -10.98 -46.50 -14.15
C TRP A 163 -10.98 -48.04 -14.23
N VAL A 164 -9.81 -48.67 -14.32
CA VAL A 164 -9.68 -50.14 -14.32
C VAL A 164 -10.20 -50.72 -12.99
N SER A 165 -9.83 -50.11 -11.86
CA SER A 165 -10.34 -50.51 -10.55
C SER A 165 -11.84 -50.20 -10.39
N ALA A 166 -12.34 -49.08 -10.93
CA ALA A 166 -13.78 -48.79 -10.96
C ALA A 166 -14.58 -49.85 -11.74
N PHE A 167 -14.03 -50.34 -12.86
CA PHE A 167 -14.64 -51.44 -13.62
C PHE A 167 -14.67 -52.74 -12.81
N LEU A 168 -13.57 -53.11 -12.15
CA LEU A 168 -13.51 -54.31 -11.32
C LEU A 168 -14.46 -54.22 -10.11
N LEU A 169 -14.52 -53.06 -9.43
CA LEU A 169 -15.47 -52.82 -8.34
C LEU A 169 -16.93 -52.90 -8.82
N TRP A 170 -17.23 -52.34 -10.00
CA TRP A 170 -18.55 -52.49 -10.62
C TRP A 170 -18.90 -53.96 -10.89
N GLN A 171 -17.97 -54.74 -11.45
CA GLN A 171 -18.12 -56.19 -11.66
C GLN A 171 -18.28 -56.99 -10.35
N ALA A 172 -17.75 -56.48 -9.24
CA ALA A 172 -17.91 -57.09 -7.91
C ALA A 172 -19.26 -56.78 -7.25
N LEU A 173 -19.87 -55.64 -7.62
CA LEU A 173 -21.21 -55.24 -7.21
C LEU A 173 -22.29 -55.90 -8.08
N ALA A 174 -22.05 -56.01 -9.40
CA ALA A 174 -23.05 -56.45 -10.37
C ALA A 174 -23.33 -57.97 -10.37
N SER A 175 -22.40 -58.81 -9.90
CA SER A 175 -22.56 -60.28 -9.97
C SER A 175 -21.76 -61.01 -8.87
N ALA A 176 -22.44 -61.89 -8.14
CA ALA A 176 -21.84 -62.65 -7.03
C ALA A 176 -20.75 -63.64 -7.48
N PRO A 177 -20.90 -64.41 -8.60
CA PRO A 177 -19.82 -65.23 -9.15
C PRO A 177 -18.53 -64.47 -9.47
N THR A 178 -18.62 -63.24 -9.97
CA THR A 178 -17.43 -62.43 -10.31
C THR A 178 -16.84 -61.69 -9.11
N ARG A 179 -17.62 -61.47 -8.04
CA ARG A 179 -17.21 -60.71 -6.84
C ARG A 179 -15.85 -61.12 -6.28
N ARG A 180 -15.63 -62.40 -5.97
CA ARG A 180 -14.35 -62.85 -5.40
C ARG A 180 -13.16 -62.60 -6.34
N ARG A 181 -13.32 -62.89 -7.63
CA ARG A 181 -12.27 -62.70 -8.65
C ARG A 181 -11.96 -61.22 -8.88
N ALA A 182 -12.99 -60.38 -8.95
CA ALA A 182 -12.84 -58.95 -9.17
C ALA A 182 -12.22 -58.25 -7.95
N LEU A 183 -12.62 -58.58 -6.72
CA LEU A 183 -11.98 -58.08 -5.50
C LEU A 183 -10.52 -58.54 -5.39
N ALA A 184 -10.22 -59.81 -5.71
CA ALA A 184 -8.85 -60.31 -5.76
C ALA A 184 -8.00 -59.58 -6.82
N ALA A 185 -8.58 -59.26 -7.99
CA ALA A 185 -7.90 -58.48 -9.02
C ALA A 185 -7.63 -57.02 -8.59
N VAL A 186 -8.56 -56.37 -7.88
CA VAL A 186 -8.33 -55.03 -7.29
C VAL A 186 -7.23 -55.10 -6.22
N ALA A 187 -7.27 -56.10 -5.33
CA ALA A 187 -6.25 -56.28 -4.30
C ALA A 187 -4.86 -56.56 -4.88
N ALA A 188 -4.77 -57.40 -5.92
CA ALA A 188 -3.52 -57.68 -6.62
C ALA A 188 -2.98 -56.44 -7.36
N LEU A 189 -3.85 -55.66 -8.03
CA LEU A 189 -3.47 -54.42 -8.69
C LEU A 189 -2.97 -53.39 -7.68
N PHE A 190 -3.66 -53.26 -6.54
CA PHE A 190 -3.26 -52.39 -5.43
C PHE A 190 -1.90 -52.81 -4.85
N ALA A 191 -1.72 -54.09 -4.53
CA ALA A 191 -0.45 -54.61 -4.01
C ALA A 191 0.71 -54.39 -5.00
N ALA A 192 0.49 -54.59 -6.30
CA ALA A 192 1.48 -54.32 -7.34
C ALA A 192 1.87 -52.83 -7.41
N VAL A 193 0.90 -51.92 -7.40
CA VAL A 193 1.16 -50.46 -7.46
C VAL A 193 1.81 -49.94 -6.17
N GLN A 194 1.42 -50.47 -5.01
CA GLN A 194 2.05 -50.14 -3.72
C GLN A 194 3.48 -50.66 -3.61
N GLY A 195 3.74 -51.87 -4.13
CA GLY A 195 5.09 -52.43 -4.21
C GLY A 195 6.00 -51.63 -5.16
N LEU A 196 5.51 -51.27 -6.34
CA LEU A 196 6.20 -50.36 -7.27
C LEU A 196 6.44 -48.98 -6.65
N GLY A 197 5.50 -48.49 -5.83
CA GLY A 197 5.60 -47.23 -5.10
C GLY A 197 6.68 -47.18 -4.02
N GLN A 198 7.21 -48.33 -3.57
CA GLN A 198 8.36 -48.38 -2.65
C GLN A 198 9.70 -48.07 -3.35
N VAL A 199 9.74 -48.08 -4.69
CA VAL A 199 10.97 -47.80 -5.43
C VAL A 199 11.28 -46.31 -5.41
N SER A 200 12.43 -45.96 -4.82
CA SER A 200 12.98 -44.61 -4.90
C SER A 200 13.92 -44.50 -6.11
N TRP A 201 13.56 -43.61 -7.04
CA TRP A 201 14.27 -43.33 -8.28
C TRP A 201 15.22 -42.13 -8.17
N THR A 202 15.15 -41.42 -7.04
CA THR A 202 16.02 -40.30 -6.68
C THR A 202 16.74 -40.62 -5.37
N SER A 203 17.92 -40.03 -5.15
CA SER A 203 18.70 -40.14 -3.92
C SER A 203 18.83 -38.77 -3.24
N ALA A 204 19.03 -38.75 -1.93
CA ALA A 204 19.36 -37.53 -1.19
C ALA A 204 20.68 -36.93 -1.67
N SER A 205 20.74 -35.61 -1.85
CA SER A 205 21.95 -34.92 -2.35
C SER A 205 22.39 -33.69 -1.54
N GLY A 206 21.55 -33.16 -0.65
CA GLY A 206 21.90 -32.10 0.30
C GLY A 206 20.68 -31.60 1.07
N GLU A 207 20.88 -30.79 2.12
CA GLU A 207 19.81 -30.17 2.90
C GLU A 207 19.64 -28.71 2.47
N VAL A 208 18.42 -28.35 2.07
CA VAL A 208 18.04 -26.97 1.72
C VAL A 208 17.52 -26.29 2.98
N ASP A 209 18.10 -25.14 3.34
CA ASP A 209 17.55 -24.23 4.35
C ASP A 209 16.94 -23.01 3.64
N ALA A 210 15.62 -22.85 3.71
CA ALA A 210 14.89 -21.83 2.98
C ALA A 210 13.80 -21.14 3.82
N VAL A 211 13.45 -19.90 3.47
CA VAL A 211 12.36 -19.13 4.07
C VAL A 211 11.37 -18.68 3.00
N LEU A 212 10.11 -19.08 3.13
CA LEU A 212 9.02 -18.63 2.24
C LEU A 212 8.35 -17.40 2.84
N LEU A 213 8.14 -16.34 2.05
CA LEU A 213 7.54 -15.09 2.51
C LEU A 213 6.04 -15.04 2.14
N GLN A 214 5.18 -14.76 3.11
CA GLN A 214 3.75 -14.49 2.89
C GLN A 214 3.42 -13.08 3.45
N PRO A 215 3.41 -12.03 2.60
CA PRO A 215 3.21 -10.63 3.04
C PRO A 215 1.77 -10.28 3.46
N GLY A 216 0.77 -11.07 3.09
CA GLY A 216 -0.64 -10.74 3.29
C GLY A 216 -1.24 -9.83 2.20
N ALA A 217 -2.54 -9.56 2.32
CA ALA A 217 -3.31 -8.82 1.31
C ALA A 217 -3.16 -7.29 1.44
N GLY A 218 -3.36 -6.57 0.34
CA GLY A 218 -3.68 -5.13 0.36
C GLY A 218 -2.55 -4.17 0.72
N ARG A 219 -1.30 -4.63 0.70
CA ARG A 219 -0.12 -3.82 1.07
C ARG A 219 0.40 -2.97 -0.10
N SER A 220 0.96 -1.80 0.20
CA SER A 220 1.57 -0.89 -0.79
C SER A 220 2.92 -1.44 -1.30
N THR A 221 3.48 -0.85 -2.35
CA THR A 221 4.80 -1.30 -2.86
C THR A 221 5.89 -1.01 -1.83
N GLU A 222 5.79 0.13 -1.17
CA GLU A 222 6.73 0.64 -0.16
C GLU A 222 6.71 -0.26 1.09
N ASP A 223 5.51 -0.70 1.49
CA ASP A 223 5.28 -1.70 2.54
C ASP A 223 5.94 -3.06 2.24
N LEU A 224 5.81 -3.53 0.99
CA LEU A 224 6.36 -4.80 0.52
C LEU A 224 7.88 -4.74 0.39
N MET A 225 8.43 -3.60 -0.05
CA MET A 225 9.87 -3.32 -0.03
C MET A 225 10.43 -3.36 1.39
N ALA A 226 9.76 -2.72 2.36
CA ALA A 226 10.20 -2.73 3.75
C ALA A 226 10.27 -4.15 4.35
N SER A 227 9.32 -5.04 3.99
CA SER A 227 9.34 -6.45 4.41
C SER A 227 10.40 -7.29 3.67
N LEU A 228 10.74 -6.97 2.42
CA LEU A 228 11.88 -7.59 1.72
C LEU A 228 13.20 -7.17 2.36
N ASP A 229 13.35 -5.89 2.72
CA ASP A 229 14.53 -5.38 3.40
C ASP A 229 14.68 -5.99 4.79
N GLU A 230 13.59 -6.20 5.52
CA GLU A 230 13.59 -6.91 6.80
C GLU A 230 13.93 -8.39 6.63
N ALA A 231 13.40 -9.08 5.61
CA ALA A 231 13.73 -10.47 5.30
C ALA A 231 15.23 -10.62 4.95
N ALA A 232 15.79 -9.74 4.12
CA ALA A 232 17.22 -9.73 3.81
C ALA A 232 18.06 -9.43 5.07
N ARG A 233 17.70 -8.41 5.86
CA ARG A 233 18.40 -8.08 7.12
C ARG A 233 18.22 -9.11 8.24
N SER A 234 17.29 -10.07 8.12
CA SER A 234 17.09 -11.15 9.09
C SER A 234 17.51 -12.53 8.56
N ALA A 235 17.94 -12.62 7.30
CA ALA A 235 18.32 -13.85 6.65
C ALA A 235 19.40 -14.63 7.42
N ARG A 236 19.15 -15.93 7.56
CA ARG A 236 20.04 -16.97 8.13
C ARG A 236 19.94 -18.29 7.35
N SER A 237 19.27 -18.27 6.21
CA SER A 237 18.89 -19.41 5.37
C SER A 237 19.47 -19.19 3.98
N GLN A 238 19.85 -20.27 3.30
CA GLN A 238 20.47 -20.19 1.97
C GLN A 238 19.56 -19.55 0.92
N LEU A 239 18.23 -19.69 1.05
CA LEU A 239 17.26 -19.24 0.05
C LEU A 239 16.02 -18.55 0.66
N LEU A 240 15.76 -17.31 0.25
CA LEU A 240 14.50 -16.60 0.47
C LEU A 240 13.61 -16.73 -0.77
N VAL A 241 12.31 -17.00 -0.58
CA VAL A 241 11.35 -17.14 -1.69
C VAL A 241 10.15 -16.22 -1.49
N SER A 242 10.09 -15.13 -2.27
CA SER A 242 8.92 -14.25 -2.29
C SER A 242 7.74 -14.87 -3.07
N PRO A 243 6.52 -14.31 -2.96
CA PRO A 243 5.41 -14.61 -3.87
C PRO A 243 5.66 -14.15 -5.31
N GLN A 244 4.80 -14.58 -6.24
CA GLN A 244 4.74 -14.01 -7.58
C GLN A 244 4.34 -12.53 -7.49
N LEU A 245 4.97 -11.67 -8.31
CA LEU A 245 4.66 -10.22 -8.38
C LEU A 245 4.66 -9.50 -7.00
N MET A 246 5.47 -10.00 -6.05
CA MET A 246 5.77 -9.37 -4.76
C MET A 246 6.03 -7.87 -4.89
N LEU A 247 6.71 -7.44 -5.97
CA LEU A 247 6.71 -6.05 -6.41
C LEU A 247 5.97 -5.95 -7.75
N SER A 248 4.75 -5.42 -7.75
CA SER A 248 3.92 -5.25 -8.95
C SER A 248 4.34 -4.08 -9.85
N LYS A 249 5.63 -3.70 -9.83
CA LYS A 249 6.29 -2.71 -10.69
C LYS A 249 7.34 -3.39 -11.55
N THR A 250 7.84 -2.72 -12.60
CA THR A 250 9.05 -3.18 -13.30
C THR A 250 10.28 -2.93 -12.44
N ALA A 251 11.35 -3.70 -12.64
CA ALA A 251 12.66 -3.42 -12.05
C ALA A 251 13.13 -1.96 -12.29
N SER A 252 12.80 -1.39 -13.45
CA SER A 252 13.11 0.00 -13.84
C SER A 252 12.23 1.08 -13.21
N ALA A 253 11.09 0.71 -12.61
CA ALA A 253 10.18 1.65 -11.91
C ALA A 253 10.31 1.57 -10.38
N LEU A 254 11.30 0.83 -9.88
CA LEU A 254 11.76 0.88 -8.49
C LEU A 254 12.81 2.00 -8.33
N PRO A 255 13.08 2.49 -7.11
CA PRO A 255 14.16 3.47 -6.89
C PRO A 255 15.50 2.91 -7.39
N ALA A 256 16.30 3.76 -8.04
CA ALA A 256 17.47 3.34 -8.83
C ALA A 256 18.46 2.43 -8.06
N ASP A 257 18.71 2.74 -6.78
CA ASP A 257 19.63 1.98 -5.94
C ASP A 257 18.97 0.84 -5.14
N TYR A 258 17.65 0.66 -5.19
CA TYR A 258 16.93 -0.28 -4.32
C TYR A 258 17.41 -1.72 -4.51
N LEU A 259 17.39 -2.22 -5.76
CA LEU A 259 17.82 -3.58 -6.06
C LEU A 259 19.32 -3.77 -5.81
N LEU A 260 20.14 -2.72 -6.02
CA LEU A 260 21.57 -2.75 -5.70
C LEU A 260 21.84 -2.84 -4.19
N ASN A 261 21.05 -2.14 -3.37
CA ASN A 261 21.14 -2.20 -1.91
C ASN A 261 20.67 -3.55 -1.37
N LEU A 262 19.55 -4.08 -1.91
CA LEU A 262 19.01 -5.39 -1.55
C LEU A 262 19.99 -6.52 -1.90
N GLN A 263 20.59 -6.48 -3.10
CA GLN A 263 21.67 -7.40 -3.51
C GLN A 263 22.83 -7.39 -2.51
N ARG A 264 23.36 -6.21 -2.16
CA ARG A 264 24.50 -6.10 -1.22
C ARG A 264 24.19 -6.60 0.19
N GLU A 265 22.95 -6.49 0.66
CA GLU A 265 22.58 -7.05 1.97
C GLU A 265 22.45 -8.57 1.91
N LEU A 266 21.92 -9.13 0.82
CA LEU A 266 21.88 -10.58 0.58
C LEU A 266 23.28 -11.20 0.47
N ASP A 267 24.19 -10.56 -0.26
CA ASP A 267 25.60 -10.96 -0.39
C ASP A 267 26.31 -11.02 0.98
N ARG A 268 26.00 -10.09 1.89
CA ARG A 268 26.54 -10.09 3.28
C ARG A 268 26.01 -11.22 4.16
N ARG A 269 24.89 -11.84 3.79
CA ARG A 269 24.24 -12.94 4.55
C ARG A 269 24.50 -14.32 3.98
N ASP A 270 25.27 -14.38 2.90
CA ASP A 270 25.44 -15.58 2.09
C ASP A 270 24.08 -16.25 1.74
N SER A 271 23.13 -15.43 1.28
CA SER A 271 21.74 -15.82 1.06
C SER A 271 21.27 -15.40 -0.33
N ASP A 272 20.55 -16.26 -1.03
CA ASP A 272 19.87 -15.93 -2.29
C ASP A 272 18.41 -15.52 -2.05
N LEU A 273 17.85 -14.67 -2.92
CA LEU A 273 16.44 -14.27 -2.94
C LEU A 273 15.84 -14.51 -4.33
N LEU A 274 14.74 -15.24 -4.38
CA LEU A 274 13.82 -15.30 -5.52
C LEU A 274 12.75 -14.20 -5.38
N LEU A 275 12.93 -13.11 -6.11
CA LEU A 275 12.04 -11.94 -6.12
C LEU A 275 11.08 -11.96 -7.32
N GLY A 276 9.76 -12.04 -7.07
CA GLY A 276 8.74 -11.95 -8.12
C GLY A 276 8.38 -10.51 -8.48
N LEU A 277 8.48 -10.15 -9.77
CA LEU A 277 8.16 -8.80 -10.28
C LEU A 277 7.92 -8.80 -11.81
N TYR A 278 7.54 -7.65 -12.37
CA TYR A 278 7.51 -7.49 -13.82
C TYR A 278 8.92 -7.22 -14.39
N VAL A 279 9.23 -7.86 -15.52
CA VAL A 279 10.49 -7.67 -16.25
C VAL A 279 10.17 -7.17 -17.65
N ALA A 280 10.58 -5.94 -17.97
CA ALA A 280 10.49 -5.40 -19.32
C ALA A 280 11.72 -5.82 -20.15
N ASN A 281 11.52 -6.16 -21.42
CA ASN A 281 12.62 -6.34 -22.37
C ASN A 281 12.98 -5.02 -23.08
N GLY A 282 14.08 -5.00 -23.85
CA GLY A 282 14.55 -3.81 -24.56
C GLY A 282 13.60 -3.28 -25.67
N ALA A 283 12.56 -4.04 -26.02
CA ALA A 283 11.49 -3.62 -26.93
C ALA A 283 10.21 -3.18 -26.18
N GLY A 284 10.28 -3.00 -24.86
CA GLY A 284 9.17 -2.57 -24.01
C GLY A 284 8.15 -3.67 -23.65
N GLN A 285 8.36 -4.92 -24.07
CA GLN A 285 7.41 -5.98 -23.77
C GLN A 285 7.53 -6.42 -22.30
N MET A 286 6.39 -6.50 -21.63
CA MET A 286 6.27 -6.85 -20.22
C MET A 286 6.17 -8.35 -20.02
N HIS A 287 7.03 -8.93 -19.19
CA HIS A 287 6.98 -10.33 -18.77
C HIS A 287 6.67 -10.45 -17.27
N ASN A 288 5.91 -11.48 -16.89
CA ASN A 288 5.80 -11.90 -15.50
C ASN A 288 7.05 -12.70 -15.15
N GLY A 289 7.86 -12.23 -14.20
CA GLY A 289 9.22 -12.74 -14.00
C GLY A 289 9.60 -12.95 -12.54
N VAL A 290 10.70 -13.67 -12.38
CA VAL A 290 11.40 -13.85 -11.11
C VAL A 290 12.86 -13.52 -11.34
N LEU A 291 13.43 -12.65 -10.51
CA LEU A 291 14.86 -12.37 -10.48
C LEU A 291 15.49 -13.08 -9.28
N SER A 292 16.64 -13.70 -9.51
CA SER A 292 17.56 -14.14 -8.45
C SER A 292 18.47 -12.98 -8.08
N MET A 293 18.70 -12.81 -6.77
CA MET A 293 19.60 -11.83 -6.18
C MET A 293 20.35 -12.48 -5.01
N GLY A 294 21.53 -12.00 -4.65
CA GLY A 294 22.40 -12.59 -3.60
C GLY A 294 23.60 -13.37 -4.14
N SER A 295 24.18 -14.23 -3.30
CA SER A 295 25.47 -14.90 -3.48
C SER A 295 25.67 -15.64 -4.80
N SER A 296 24.64 -16.30 -5.31
CA SER A 296 24.70 -17.08 -6.56
C SER A 296 24.61 -16.20 -7.81
N GLY A 297 24.49 -14.87 -7.64
CA GLY A 297 24.48 -13.89 -8.70
C GLY A 297 23.15 -13.76 -9.46
N PRO A 298 23.06 -12.74 -10.34
CA PRO A 298 21.83 -12.40 -11.02
C PRO A 298 21.46 -13.44 -12.09
N GLN A 299 20.35 -14.14 -11.83
CA GLN A 299 19.70 -15.04 -12.77
C GLN A 299 18.23 -14.63 -12.91
N ARG A 300 17.51 -15.16 -13.92
CA ARG A 300 16.09 -14.82 -14.11
C ARG A 300 15.29 -15.96 -14.72
N TYR A 301 14.02 -16.01 -14.35
CA TYR A 301 12.99 -16.83 -14.99
C TYR A 301 11.88 -15.91 -15.52
N LEU A 302 11.35 -16.22 -16.70
CA LEU A 302 10.22 -15.51 -17.30
C LEU A 302 9.10 -16.53 -17.57
N LYS A 303 7.89 -16.24 -17.08
CA LYS A 303 6.73 -17.13 -17.16
C LYS A 303 6.40 -17.53 -18.61
N ARG A 304 6.31 -18.83 -18.87
CA ARG A 304 6.19 -19.44 -20.20
C ARG A 304 4.73 -19.73 -20.55
N GLN A 305 4.00 -20.33 -19.62
CA GLN A 305 2.57 -20.61 -19.75
C GLN A 305 1.75 -19.58 -18.97
N LEU A 306 1.23 -18.61 -19.72
CA LEU A 306 0.39 -17.53 -19.22
C LEU A 306 -1.03 -18.03 -18.93
N PHE A 307 -1.65 -17.46 -17.89
CA PHE A 307 -3.04 -17.71 -17.53
C PHE A 307 -4.00 -17.02 -18.54
N PRO A 308 -4.87 -17.77 -19.25
CA PRO A 308 -5.80 -17.19 -20.21
C PRO A 308 -6.75 -16.18 -19.57
N PHE A 309 -7.09 -15.11 -20.31
CA PHE A 309 -7.99 -14.01 -19.90
C PHE A 309 -7.48 -13.13 -18.75
N GLY A 310 -6.54 -13.62 -17.91
CA GLY A 310 -5.87 -12.84 -16.87
C GLY A 310 -4.56 -12.19 -17.32
N GLU A 311 -3.65 -12.94 -17.95
CA GLU A 311 -2.34 -12.43 -18.38
C GLU A 311 -2.30 -12.08 -19.88
N PHE A 312 -3.15 -12.71 -20.70
CA PHE A 312 -3.33 -12.37 -22.11
C PHE A 312 -4.78 -12.59 -22.56
N MET A 313 -5.25 -11.82 -23.55
CA MET A 313 -6.58 -11.99 -24.14
C MET A 313 -6.54 -12.99 -25.32
N PRO A 314 -7.20 -14.16 -25.25
CA PRO A 314 -7.13 -15.15 -26.34
C PRO A 314 -7.96 -14.80 -27.58
N ALA A 315 -8.91 -13.86 -27.45
CA ALA A 315 -9.80 -13.43 -28.53
C ALA A 315 -9.08 -12.51 -29.53
N ARG A 316 -9.68 -12.37 -30.73
CA ARG A 316 -9.21 -11.45 -31.80
C ARG A 316 -10.38 -10.66 -32.38
N GLY A 317 -10.08 -9.50 -32.99
CA GLY A 317 -11.07 -8.67 -33.67
C GLY A 317 -12.18 -8.17 -32.72
N PRO A 318 -13.44 -8.03 -33.20
CA PRO A 318 -14.54 -7.49 -32.39
C PRO A 318 -14.81 -8.25 -31.08
N LEU A 319 -14.56 -9.56 -31.04
CA LEU A 319 -14.71 -10.37 -29.82
C LEU A 319 -13.68 -10.00 -28.75
N ARG A 320 -12.46 -9.57 -29.16
CA ARG A 320 -11.45 -9.03 -28.25
C ARG A 320 -11.95 -7.71 -27.64
N SER A 321 -12.43 -6.78 -28.46
CA SER A 321 -12.98 -5.50 -28.00
C SER A 321 -14.14 -5.67 -27.02
N LEU A 322 -15.04 -6.63 -27.26
CA LEU A 322 -16.15 -6.94 -26.34
C LEU A 322 -15.67 -7.46 -24.98
N LEU A 323 -14.62 -8.29 -24.96
CA LEU A 323 -14.08 -8.89 -23.73
C LEU A 323 -13.06 -8.01 -23.00
N GLU A 324 -12.48 -7.01 -23.66
CA GLU A 324 -11.49 -6.07 -23.09
C GLU A 324 -12.08 -4.75 -22.59
N ASN A 325 -13.38 -4.51 -22.78
CA ASN A 325 -14.06 -3.27 -22.41
C ASN A 325 -13.91 -2.95 -20.90
N GLY A 326 -12.92 -2.12 -20.57
CA GLY A 326 -12.59 -1.68 -19.20
C GLY A 326 -11.20 -2.08 -18.68
N ARG A 327 -10.43 -2.92 -19.40
CA ARG A 327 -9.11 -3.43 -18.99
C ARG A 327 -7.93 -2.68 -19.65
N PRO A 328 -6.74 -2.57 -19.02
CA PRO A 328 -5.51 -2.21 -19.72
C PRO A 328 -5.26 -3.12 -20.94
N LYS A 329 -4.80 -2.50 -22.04
CA LYS A 329 -4.79 -3.08 -23.40
C LYS A 329 -3.62 -4.02 -23.71
N GLU A 330 -2.63 -4.11 -22.84
CA GLU A 330 -1.38 -4.84 -23.12
C GLU A 330 -1.42 -6.26 -22.55
N ASP A 331 -1.02 -7.22 -23.38
CA ASP A 331 -0.85 -8.62 -23.02
C ASP A 331 0.56 -8.86 -22.46
N ILE A 332 0.68 -9.68 -21.42
CA ILE A 332 1.99 -10.13 -20.93
C ILE A 332 2.65 -11.03 -21.98
N ALA A 333 3.95 -10.83 -22.22
CA ALA A 333 4.75 -11.62 -23.14
C ALA A 333 5.23 -12.94 -22.50
N ARG A 334 5.25 -14.01 -23.30
CA ARG A 334 5.73 -15.34 -22.88
C ARG A 334 7.26 -15.36 -22.75
N GLY A 335 7.75 -16.07 -21.74
CA GLY A 335 9.15 -16.45 -21.61
C GLY A 335 9.60 -17.49 -22.65
N PRO A 336 10.90 -17.84 -22.65
CA PRO A 336 11.47 -18.84 -23.57
C PRO A 336 10.88 -20.23 -23.33
N ALA A 337 10.84 -21.08 -24.37
CA ALA A 337 10.17 -22.39 -24.29
C ALA A 337 10.81 -23.35 -23.27
N SER A 338 12.13 -23.29 -23.12
CA SER A 338 12.88 -23.95 -22.05
C SER A 338 13.55 -22.90 -21.15
N ALA A 339 13.74 -23.25 -19.89
CA ALA A 339 14.53 -22.48 -18.93
C ALA A 339 15.55 -23.42 -18.30
N ASP A 340 16.81 -23.01 -18.22
CA ASP A 340 17.81 -23.76 -17.46
C ASP A 340 17.50 -23.65 -15.96
N PRO A 341 17.62 -24.74 -15.18
CA PRO A 341 17.46 -24.66 -13.73
C PRO A 341 18.45 -23.68 -13.10
N LEU A 342 17.94 -22.86 -12.18
CA LEU A 342 18.70 -21.83 -11.50
C LEU A 342 19.67 -22.46 -10.50
N TRP A 343 20.84 -21.89 -10.32
CA TRP A 343 21.78 -22.28 -9.26
C TRP A 343 21.58 -21.35 -8.06
N LEU A 344 21.05 -21.86 -6.94
CA LEU A 344 20.63 -21.06 -5.78
C LEU A 344 20.89 -21.84 -4.49
N GLY A 345 21.48 -21.20 -3.47
CA GLY A 345 21.76 -21.84 -2.18
C GLY A 345 22.62 -23.11 -2.28
N GLY A 346 23.46 -23.23 -3.31
CA GLY A 346 24.23 -24.44 -3.60
C GLY A 346 23.45 -25.58 -4.28
N HIS A 347 22.21 -25.33 -4.70
CA HIS A 347 21.32 -26.32 -5.32
C HIS A 347 20.86 -25.92 -6.73
N ARG A 348 20.51 -26.92 -7.53
CA ARG A 348 19.83 -26.70 -8.82
C ARG A 348 18.32 -26.64 -8.60
N VAL A 349 17.70 -25.53 -8.95
CA VAL A 349 16.30 -25.22 -8.70
C VAL A 349 15.52 -25.12 -10.02
N SER A 350 14.53 -25.99 -10.20
CA SER A 350 13.52 -25.81 -11.25
C SER A 350 12.43 -24.88 -10.72
N LEU A 351 12.06 -23.88 -11.52
CA LEU A 351 11.20 -22.78 -11.11
C LEU A 351 10.01 -22.65 -12.06
N ASN A 352 8.81 -22.51 -11.51
CA ASN A 352 7.60 -22.23 -12.28
C ASN A 352 6.72 -21.22 -11.53
N VAL A 353 5.93 -20.42 -12.25
CA VAL A 353 5.15 -19.33 -11.66
C VAL A 353 3.64 -19.65 -11.67
N CYS A 354 3.04 -19.71 -10.48
CA CYS A 354 1.60 -19.86 -10.24
C CYS A 354 1.04 -21.07 -11.02
N PHE A 355 0.07 -20.81 -11.91
CA PHE A 355 -0.62 -21.75 -12.78
C PHE A 355 0.28 -22.74 -13.55
N GLU A 356 1.53 -22.39 -13.83
CA GLU A 356 2.52 -23.30 -14.45
C GLU A 356 2.71 -24.62 -13.66
N LEU A 357 2.44 -24.59 -12.35
CA LEU A 357 2.42 -25.75 -11.47
C LEU A 357 1.54 -26.91 -12.01
N ALA A 358 0.48 -26.63 -12.76
CA ALA A 358 -0.41 -27.64 -13.31
C ALA A 358 0.16 -28.41 -14.53
N PHE A 359 1.28 -27.97 -15.11
CA PHE A 359 1.80 -28.48 -16.38
C PHE A 359 2.98 -29.44 -16.17
N PRO A 360 2.77 -30.78 -16.17
CA PRO A 360 3.87 -31.75 -16.02
C PRO A 360 5.01 -31.55 -17.02
N THR A 361 4.70 -31.08 -18.24
CA THR A 361 5.67 -30.88 -19.31
C THR A 361 6.69 -29.77 -19.03
N LEU A 362 6.30 -28.69 -18.36
CA LEU A 362 7.21 -27.59 -18.00
C LEU A 362 8.28 -28.03 -16.99
N TRP A 363 7.90 -28.91 -16.07
CA TRP A 363 8.82 -29.47 -15.08
C TRP A 363 9.74 -30.55 -15.64
N ARG A 364 9.33 -31.27 -16.69
CA ARG A 364 9.91 -32.59 -17.03
C ARG A 364 11.40 -32.52 -17.40
N GLU A 365 11.79 -31.53 -18.20
CA GLU A 365 13.17 -31.39 -18.68
C GLU A 365 14.08 -30.76 -17.63
N GLU A 366 13.56 -29.80 -16.86
CA GLU A 366 14.27 -29.15 -15.76
C GLU A 366 14.47 -30.08 -14.56
N ALA A 367 13.44 -30.83 -14.16
CA ALA A 367 13.51 -31.81 -13.08
C ALA A 367 14.49 -32.94 -13.38
N ALA A 368 14.88 -33.16 -14.64
CA ALA A 368 15.92 -34.12 -14.97
C ALA A 368 17.30 -33.73 -14.42
N VAL A 369 17.55 -32.43 -14.20
CA VAL A 369 18.83 -31.90 -13.72
C VAL A 369 18.74 -31.01 -12.48
N SER A 370 17.54 -30.67 -12.00
CA SER A 370 17.30 -29.98 -10.73
C SER A 370 17.25 -30.95 -9.54
N GLU A 371 17.35 -30.41 -8.32
CA GLU A 371 17.27 -31.15 -7.04
C GLU A 371 16.09 -30.69 -6.17
N LEU A 372 15.62 -29.47 -6.44
CA LEU A 372 14.52 -28.79 -5.76
C LEU A 372 13.53 -28.25 -6.81
N LEU A 373 12.24 -28.27 -6.46
CA LEU A 373 11.17 -27.61 -7.22
C LEU A 373 10.69 -26.40 -6.43
N VAL A 374 10.53 -25.24 -7.08
CA VAL A 374 10.03 -24.02 -6.42
C VAL A 374 8.90 -23.42 -7.26
N ASN A 375 7.82 -23.00 -6.60
CA ASN A 375 6.69 -22.34 -7.22
C ASN A 375 6.31 -21.06 -6.48
N LEU A 376 6.23 -19.96 -7.23
CA LEU A 376 5.82 -18.64 -6.72
C LEU A 376 4.42 -18.35 -7.25
N SER A 377 3.45 -18.10 -6.37
CA SER A 377 2.05 -17.79 -6.73
C SER A 377 1.63 -16.42 -6.23
N ALA A 378 0.59 -15.87 -6.87
CA ALA A 378 -0.14 -14.68 -6.44
C ALA A 378 -1.62 -15.04 -6.46
N ASP A 379 -2.18 -15.21 -5.27
CA ASP A 379 -3.47 -15.83 -5.03
C ASP A 379 -4.53 -14.85 -4.56
N THR A 380 -4.16 -13.58 -4.29
CA THR A 380 -5.12 -12.47 -4.08
C THR A 380 -6.23 -12.42 -5.15
N PRO A 381 -5.99 -12.72 -6.45
CA PRO A 381 -7.08 -12.78 -7.44
C PRO A 381 -8.06 -13.94 -7.24
N HIS A 382 -7.65 -15.04 -6.59
CA HIS A 382 -8.43 -16.27 -6.40
C HIS A 382 -8.35 -16.76 -4.93
N PRO A 383 -8.91 -15.98 -3.98
CA PRO A 383 -8.70 -16.22 -2.56
C PRO A 383 -9.36 -17.52 -2.05
N GLY A 384 -10.34 -18.07 -2.77
CA GLY A 384 -11.20 -19.18 -2.36
C GLY A 384 -10.49 -20.46 -1.91
N ALA A 385 -10.98 -21.04 -0.80
CA ALA A 385 -10.40 -22.20 -0.14
C ALA A 385 -10.36 -23.51 -0.98
N LEU A 386 -11.18 -23.63 -2.03
CA LEU A 386 -11.14 -24.78 -2.94
C LEU A 386 -9.94 -24.70 -3.90
N PHE A 387 -9.69 -23.53 -4.49
CA PHE A 387 -8.56 -23.28 -5.39
C PHE A 387 -7.23 -23.58 -4.70
N GLN A 388 -7.06 -23.07 -3.47
CA GLN A 388 -5.86 -23.31 -2.65
C GLN A 388 -5.57 -24.79 -2.38
N ARG A 389 -6.63 -25.54 -2.07
CA ARG A 389 -6.53 -26.99 -1.83
C ARG A 389 -6.23 -27.78 -3.11
N GLN A 390 -6.77 -27.35 -4.25
CA GLN A 390 -6.42 -27.92 -5.56
C GLN A 390 -4.96 -27.62 -5.90
N MET A 391 -4.48 -26.38 -5.73
CA MET A 391 -3.06 -26.01 -5.91
C MET A 391 -2.13 -26.89 -5.06
N ARG A 392 -2.44 -27.08 -3.77
CA ARG A 392 -1.66 -27.97 -2.88
C ARG A 392 -1.68 -29.44 -3.33
N GLN A 393 -2.81 -29.95 -3.84
CA GLN A 393 -2.88 -31.30 -4.42
C GLN A 393 -2.09 -31.43 -5.73
N ILE A 394 -2.12 -30.43 -6.60
CA ILE A 394 -1.33 -30.38 -7.83
C ILE A 394 0.16 -30.33 -7.47
N ALA A 395 0.58 -29.52 -6.49
CA ALA A 395 1.94 -29.46 -5.95
C ALA A 395 2.42 -30.83 -5.45
N ALA A 396 1.61 -31.51 -4.62
CA ALA A 396 1.91 -32.85 -4.14
C ALA A 396 2.04 -33.87 -5.28
N THR A 397 1.24 -33.70 -6.34
CA THR A 397 1.35 -34.50 -7.55
C THR A 397 2.68 -34.26 -8.26
N ARG A 398 3.15 -33.00 -8.40
CA ARG A 398 4.47 -32.68 -8.97
C ARG A 398 5.60 -33.34 -8.17
N ALA A 399 5.58 -33.16 -6.84
CA ALA A 399 6.59 -33.70 -5.95
C ALA A 399 6.71 -35.24 -6.06
N LEU A 400 5.59 -35.95 -6.11
CA LEU A 400 5.54 -37.41 -6.32
C LEU A 400 5.99 -37.85 -7.72
N GLU A 401 5.54 -37.17 -8.78
CA GLU A 401 5.89 -37.53 -10.17
C GLU A 401 7.40 -37.42 -10.44
N PHE A 402 8.09 -36.46 -9.82
CA PHE A 402 9.53 -36.24 -9.96
C PHE A 402 10.37 -36.78 -8.79
N GLN A 403 9.73 -37.26 -7.72
CA GLN A 403 10.36 -37.61 -6.44
C GLN A 403 11.37 -36.56 -5.96
N LYS A 404 10.93 -35.29 -5.92
CA LYS A 404 11.70 -34.13 -5.46
C LYS A 404 10.86 -33.27 -4.51
N PRO A 405 11.48 -32.66 -3.49
CA PRO A 405 10.78 -31.72 -2.61
C PRO A 405 10.31 -30.49 -3.39
N LEU A 406 9.29 -29.81 -2.85
CA LEU A 406 8.68 -28.64 -3.49
C LEU A 406 8.40 -27.53 -2.48
N LEU A 407 8.88 -26.32 -2.76
CA LEU A 407 8.52 -25.09 -2.04
C LEU A 407 7.44 -24.32 -2.79
N HIS A 408 6.41 -23.85 -2.09
CA HIS A 408 5.33 -23.04 -2.66
C HIS A 408 5.14 -21.76 -1.84
N SER A 409 5.52 -20.62 -2.43
CA SER A 409 5.41 -19.29 -1.83
C SER A 409 4.26 -18.51 -2.47
N THR A 410 3.48 -17.81 -1.66
CA THR A 410 2.20 -17.17 -2.05
C THR A 410 1.93 -15.93 -1.19
N ASP A 411 1.16 -14.98 -1.71
CA ASP A 411 0.82 -13.71 -1.06
C ASP A 411 -0.17 -13.89 0.11
N ILE A 412 -1.18 -14.75 -0.06
CA ILE A 412 -2.24 -15.02 0.91
C ILE A 412 -2.66 -16.50 1.00
N GLY A 413 -2.20 -17.36 0.08
CA GLY A 413 -2.73 -18.72 -0.12
C GLY A 413 -2.42 -19.74 0.99
N GLY A 414 -1.52 -19.40 1.91
CA GLY A 414 -0.97 -20.32 2.91
C GLY A 414 0.25 -21.05 2.37
N ALA A 415 1.39 -20.35 2.30
CA ALA A 415 2.67 -20.87 1.81
C ALA A 415 3.04 -22.20 2.49
N PHE A 416 3.63 -23.13 1.74
CA PHE A 416 3.90 -24.49 2.22
C PHE A 416 5.13 -25.12 1.57
N ALA A 417 5.68 -26.12 2.25
CA ALA A 417 6.74 -26.99 1.75
C ALA A 417 6.31 -28.46 1.76
N LEU A 418 6.66 -29.19 0.70
CA LEU A 418 6.38 -30.60 0.52
C LEU A 418 7.68 -31.42 0.44
N ASP A 419 7.66 -32.61 1.03
CA ASP A 419 8.70 -33.61 0.82
C ASP A 419 8.59 -34.25 -0.59
N HIS A 420 9.55 -35.10 -0.93
CA HIS A 420 9.58 -35.83 -2.20
C HIS A 420 8.46 -36.88 -2.38
N ALA A 421 7.64 -37.10 -1.36
CA ALA A 421 6.43 -37.91 -1.39
C ALA A 421 5.15 -37.05 -1.38
N GLY A 422 5.28 -35.74 -1.58
CA GLY A 422 4.16 -34.79 -1.63
C GLY A 422 3.50 -34.51 -0.28
N ARG A 423 4.11 -34.93 0.84
CA ARG A 423 3.59 -34.70 2.20
C ARG A 423 4.00 -33.31 2.68
N VAL A 424 3.11 -32.63 3.38
CA VAL A 424 3.40 -31.31 3.97
C VAL A 424 4.44 -31.47 5.07
N VAL A 425 5.55 -30.73 4.95
CA VAL A 425 6.62 -30.62 5.96
C VAL A 425 6.33 -29.45 6.88
N ALA A 426 5.89 -28.31 6.31
CA ALA A 426 5.49 -27.11 7.02
C ALA A 426 4.50 -26.31 6.15
N ASP A 427 3.56 -25.60 6.77
CA ASP A 427 2.68 -24.63 6.09
C ASP A 427 2.27 -23.45 6.98
N LEU A 428 1.89 -22.35 6.35
CA LEU A 428 1.29 -21.17 6.99
C LEU A 428 -0.24 -21.18 6.85
N PRO A 429 -0.97 -20.59 7.82
CA PRO A 429 -2.37 -20.26 7.63
C PRO A 429 -2.59 -19.31 6.44
N ARG A 430 -3.74 -19.45 5.77
CA ARG A 430 -4.21 -18.48 4.77
C ARG A 430 -4.37 -17.09 5.39
N TYR A 431 -4.06 -16.06 4.62
CA TYR A 431 -4.11 -14.63 5.00
C TYR A 431 -3.16 -14.19 6.14
N ALA A 432 -2.35 -15.06 6.72
CA ALA A 432 -1.36 -14.67 7.72
C ALA A 432 -0.24 -13.84 7.08
N THR A 433 0.19 -12.75 7.70
CA THR A 433 1.43 -12.06 7.34
C THR A 433 2.57 -12.68 8.15
N ALA A 434 3.40 -13.51 7.52
CA ALA A 434 4.44 -14.29 8.19
C ALA A 434 5.51 -14.79 7.21
N SER A 435 6.63 -15.25 7.74
CA SER A 435 7.63 -16.03 7.02
C SER A 435 7.66 -17.47 7.52
N LEU A 436 7.90 -18.43 6.62
CA LEU A 436 7.95 -19.86 6.92
C LEU A 436 9.38 -20.38 6.75
N PRO A 437 10.16 -20.57 7.83
CA PRO A 437 11.42 -21.28 7.76
C PRO A 437 11.18 -22.77 7.51
N VAL A 438 11.95 -23.34 6.59
CA VAL A 438 11.80 -24.71 6.11
C VAL A 438 13.18 -25.34 5.94
N ARG A 439 13.33 -26.57 6.43
CA ARG A 439 14.44 -27.46 6.07
C ARG A 439 13.93 -28.71 5.39
N LEU A 440 14.58 -29.08 4.29
CA LEU A 440 14.16 -30.23 3.48
C LEU A 440 15.35 -30.90 2.77
N GLN A 441 15.19 -32.18 2.44
CA GLN A 441 16.21 -32.96 1.75
C GLN A 441 16.07 -32.82 0.23
N ALA A 442 17.01 -32.13 -0.42
CA ALA A 442 17.17 -32.08 -1.87
C ALA A 442 17.41 -33.49 -2.46
N ARG A 443 16.93 -33.73 -3.69
CA ARG A 443 17.06 -35.05 -4.34
C ARG A 443 17.49 -35.03 -5.79
N SER A 444 18.65 -35.64 -6.04
CA SER A 444 19.20 -35.90 -7.37
C SER A 444 18.70 -37.24 -7.94
N GLY A 445 18.59 -37.34 -9.27
CA GLY A 445 18.08 -38.53 -9.97
C GLY A 445 16.82 -38.25 -10.80
N LEU A 446 16.32 -39.30 -11.48
CA LEU A 446 15.32 -39.21 -12.54
C LEU A 446 14.27 -40.34 -12.43
N THR A 447 12.99 -39.98 -12.26
CA THR A 447 11.89 -40.96 -12.28
C THR A 447 11.62 -41.46 -13.72
N PRO A 448 11.02 -42.65 -13.92
CA PRO A 448 10.59 -43.10 -15.24
C PRO A 448 9.63 -42.12 -15.92
N PHE A 449 8.77 -41.44 -15.15
CA PHE A 449 7.92 -40.36 -15.64
C PHE A 449 8.72 -39.12 -16.08
N ALA A 450 9.75 -38.70 -15.33
CA ALA A 450 10.62 -37.62 -15.76
C ALA A 450 11.31 -37.96 -17.11
N ARG A 451 11.68 -39.22 -17.32
CA ARG A 451 12.28 -39.69 -18.59
C ARG A 451 11.29 -39.81 -19.74
N LEU A 452 10.14 -40.45 -19.53
CA LEU A 452 9.21 -40.87 -20.59
C LEU A 452 7.95 -40.00 -20.70
N GLY A 453 7.69 -39.15 -19.70
CA GLY A 453 6.45 -38.39 -19.56
C GLY A 453 5.21 -39.29 -19.54
N ASP A 454 4.13 -38.81 -20.16
CA ASP A 454 2.86 -39.52 -20.28
C ASP A 454 2.92 -40.76 -21.22
N ALA A 455 4.04 -41.04 -21.90
CA ALA A 455 4.14 -42.08 -22.93
C ALA A 455 3.71 -43.50 -22.49
N PRO A 456 4.03 -44.00 -21.27
CA PRO A 456 3.58 -45.31 -20.82
C PRO A 456 2.04 -45.39 -20.68
N ALA A 457 1.41 -44.33 -20.20
CA ALA A 457 -0.05 -44.24 -20.09
C ALA A 457 -0.70 -44.19 -21.48
N LEU A 458 -0.15 -43.40 -22.40
CA LEU A 458 -0.64 -43.28 -23.77
C LEU A 458 -0.48 -44.59 -24.56
N ALA A 459 0.61 -45.33 -24.37
CA ALA A 459 0.80 -46.65 -24.97
C ALA A 459 -0.25 -47.66 -24.49
N LEU A 460 -0.54 -47.70 -23.18
CA LEU A 460 -1.59 -48.56 -22.61
C LEU A 460 -2.99 -48.15 -23.09
N ALA A 461 -3.28 -46.86 -23.16
CA ALA A 461 -4.54 -46.34 -23.69
C ALA A 461 -4.73 -46.72 -25.18
N ALA A 462 -3.70 -46.51 -26.02
CA ALA A 462 -3.72 -46.86 -27.44
C ALA A 462 -3.88 -48.37 -27.65
N ALA A 463 -3.15 -49.19 -26.90
CA ALA A 463 -3.28 -50.65 -26.94
C ALA A 463 -4.68 -51.10 -26.51
N GLY A 464 -5.24 -50.54 -25.43
CA GLY A 464 -6.60 -50.82 -24.98
C GLY A 464 -7.65 -50.46 -26.04
N LEU A 465 -7.52 -49.29 -26.68
CA LEU A 465 -8.41 -48.85 -27.75
C LEU A 465 -8.33 -49.76 -28.98
N LEU A 466 -7.12 -50.19 -29.36
CA LEU A 466 -6.89 -51.14 -30.46
C LEU A 466 -7.45 -52.53 -30.15
N ILE A 467 -7.25 -53.05 -28.94
CA ILE A 467 -7.84 -54.33 -28.52
C ILE A 467 -9.37 -54.24 -28.51
N ALA A 468 -9.93 -53.13 -28.03
CA ALA A 468 -11.36 -52.91 -28.02
C ALA A 468 -11.97 -52.89 -29.44
N THR A 469 -11.30 -52.30 -30.43
CA THR A 469 -11.77 -52.31 -31.82
C THR A 469 -11.59 -53.67 -32.50
N LEU A 470 -10.42 -54.29 -32.36
CA LEU A 470 -10.12 -55.58 -33.01
C LEU A 470 -10.99 -56.72 -32.48
N LEU A 471 -11.16 -56.83 -31.16
CA LEU A 471 -12.02 -57.84 -30.53
C LEU A 471 -13.51 -57.43 -30.51
N GLY A 472 -13.80 -56.15 -30.76
CA GLY A 472 -15.15 -55.60 -30.83
C GLY A 472 -15.78 -55.66 -32.22
N ALA A 473 -14.98 -55.81 -33.28
CA ALA A 473 -15.47 -55.86 -34.64
C ALA A 473 -16.41 -57.08 -34.85
N PRO A 474 -17.72 -56.88 -35.13
CA PRO A 474 -18.56 -57.99 -35.52
C PRO A 474 -18.08 -58.53 -36.86
N ARG A 475 -17.69 -59.81 -36.91
CA ARG A 475 -17.11 -60.50 -38.08
C ARG A 475 -18.05 -60.64 -39.28
N GLN A 476 -19.15 -59.89 -39.37
CA GLN A 476 -20.10 -59.93 -40.47
C GLN A 476 -20.59 -58.54 -40.94
N ARG A 477 -20.46 -58.31 -42.25
CA ARG A 477 -21.15 -57.29 -43.08
C ARG A 477 -20.65 -55.84 -43.01
N MET A 478 -19.34 -55.63 -42.97
CA MET A 478 -18.73 -54.36 -43.41
C MET A 478 -18.69 -54.30 -44.96
N ALA A 479 -19.86 -54.20 -45.61
CA ALA A 479 -19.94 -54.14 -47.08
C ALA A 479 -21.19 -53.43 -47.68
N ARG A 480 -22.22 -53.03 -46.89
CA ARG A 480 -23.50 -52.62 -47.52
C ARG A 480 -24.39 -51.59 -46.80
N ARG A 481 -23.86 -50.72 -45.94
CA ARG A 481 -24.61 -49.57 -45.36
C ARG A 481 -23.77 -48.31 -45.16
N LEU A 482 -23.27 -47.76 -46.26
CA LEU A 482 -22.99 -46.32 -46.35
C LEU A 482 -24.19 -45.67 -47.07
N ARG A 483 -24.83 -44.70 -46.38
CA ARG A 483 -26.17 -44.13 -46.64
C ARG A 483 -27.35 -45.10 -46.31
N PRO A 484 -28.44 -44.63 -45.66
CA PRO A 484 -28.72 -43.28 -45.17
C PRO A 484 -28.56 -43.16 -43.63
N VAL A 485 -27.73 -42.21 -43.19
CA VAL A 485 -27.72 -41.69 -41.79
C VAL A 485 -28.01 -40.17 -41.76
N LEU A 486 -28.32 -39.58 -42.93
CA LEU A 486 -28.71 -38.17 -43.09
C LEU A 486 -30.22 -37.92 -42.95
N GLN A 487 -31.00 -38.93 -42.56
CA GLN A 487 -32.43 -38.78 -42.27
C GLN A 487 -32.72 -39.33 -40.87
N ALA A 488 -33.60 -38.64 -40.14
CA ALA A 488 -33.94 -38.85 -38.73
C ALA A 488 -32.89 -38.48 -37.67
N GLN A 489 -32.11 -37.40 -37.88
CA GLN A 489 -31.71 -36.54 -36.76
C GLN A 489 -32.72 -35.38 -36.62
N ARG A 490 -33.70 -35.52 -35.71
CA ARG A 490 -34.49 -34.36 -35.27
C ARG A 490 -33.52 -33.34 -34.66
N GLY A 491 -33.56 -32.10 -35.13
CA GLY A 491 -32.65 -30.99 -34.77
C GLY A 491 -32.73 -30.51 -33.31
N GLN A 492 -33.19 -31.36 -32.39
CA GLN A 492 -33.29 -31.07 -30.94
C GLN A 492 -31.94 -30.80 -30.30
N VAL A 493 -30.85 -31.41 -30.78
CA VAL A 493 -29.49 -31.09 -30.28
C VAL A 493 -29.08 -29.71 -30.73
N LEU A 494 -29.28 -29.36 -32.01
CA LEU A 494 -29.00 -28.02 -32.52
C LEU A 494 -29.87 -26.96 -31.83
N MET A 495 -31.18 -27.21 -31.66
CA MET A 495 -32.09 -26.31 -30.91
C MET A 495 -31.69 -26.18 -29.44
N ALA A 496 -31.29 -27.27 -28.76
CA ALA A 496 -30.82 -27.19 -27.38
C ALA A 496 -29.49 -26.43 -27.28
N THR A 497 -28.53 -26.69 -28.19
CA THR A 497 -27.25 -25.96 -28.23
C THR A 497 -27.46 -24.49 -28.58
N VAL A 498 -28.31 -24.15 -29.55
CA VAL A 498 -28.64 -22.76 -29.92
C VAL A 498 -29.41 -22.07 -28.78
N ALA A 499 -30.38 -22.72 -28.15
CA ALA A 499 -31.08 -22.16 -26.99
C ALA A 499 -30.11 -21.94 -25.81
N LEU A 500 -29.21 -22.90 -25.54
CA LEU A 500 -28.20 -22.73 -24.48
C LEU A 500 -27.19 -21.63 -24.82
N LEU A 501 -26.79 -21.49 -26.09
CA LEU A 501 -25.92 -20.40 -26.57
C LEU A 501 -26.63 -19.05 -26.49
N LEU A 502 -27.92 -18.97 -26.81
CA LEU A 502 -28.73 -17.75 -26.68
C LEU A 502 -28.97 -17.37 -25.21
N ILE A 503 -29.23 -18.34 -24.33
CA ILE A 503 -29.29 -18.13 -22.88
C ILE A 503 -27.92 -17.68 -22.36
N SER A 504 -26.83 -18.32 -22.78
CA SER A 504 -25.47 -17.92 -22.39
C SER A 504 -25.13 -16.52 -22.89
N ALA A 505 -25.51 -16.17 -24.12
CA ALA A 505 -25.31 -14.83 -24.68
C ALA A 505 -26.20 -13.77 -24.02
N GLY A 506 -27.43 -14.11 -23.64
CA GLY A 506 -28.34 -13.22 -22.89
C GLY A 506 -27.86 -12.97 -21.45
N LEU A 507 -27.39 -14.02 -20.76
CA LEU A 507 -26.73 -13.91 -19.47
C LEU A 507 -25.44 -13.10 -19.57
N LEU A 508 -24.62 -13.35 -20.60
CA LEU A 508 -23.43 -12.57 -20.89
C LEU A 508 -23.78 -11.10 -21.11
N TYR A 509 -24.78 -10.78 -21.93
CA TYR A 509 -25.23 -9.41 -22.22
C TYR A 509 -25.72 -8.68 -20.95
N PHE A 510 -26.61 -9.31 -20.17
CA PHE A 510 -27.11 -8.72 -18.93
C PHE A 510 -25.96 -8.46 -17.95
N MET A 511 -25.05 -9.44 -17.81
CA MET A 511 -23.91 -9.36 -16.89
C MET A 511 -22.78 -8.44 -17.39
N VAL A 512 -22.64 -8.21 -18.71
CA VAL A 512 -21.81 -7.12 -19.26
C VAL A 512 -22.37 -5.79 -18.76
N ASN A 513 -23.66 -5.53 -18.94
CA ASN A 513 -24.27 -4.27 -18.51
C ASN A 513 -24.18 -4.10 -16.98
N THR A 514 -24.46 -5.13 -16.16
CA THR A 514 -24.29 -5.05 -14.70
C THR A 514 -22.82 -4.88 -14.30
N GLY A 515 -21.90 -5.62 -14.92
CA GLY A 515 -20.47 -5.54 -14.63
C GLY A 515 -19.87 -4.18 -15.01
N GLN A 516 -20.32 -3.58 -16.12
CA GLN A 516 -19.97 -2.23 -16.50
C GLN A 516 -20.56 -1.20 -15.53
N ALA A 517 -21.83 -1.32 -15.14
CA ALA A 517 -22.45 -0.42 -14.15
C ALA A 517 -21.72 -0.45 -12.79
N VAL A 518 -21.34 -1.63 -12.31
CA VAL A 518 -20.52 -1.79 -11.08
C VAL A 518 -19.12 -1.22 -11.27
N THR A 519 -18.47 -1.46 -12.41
CA THR A 519 -17.13 -0.92 -12.71
C THR A 519 -17.15 0.61 -12.77
N GLU A 520 -18.14 1.20 -13.43
CA GLU A 520 -18.33 2.66 -13.48
C GLU A 520 -18.65 3.23 -12.11
N LYS A 521 -19.49 2.57 -11.30
CA LYS A 521 -19.73 2.98 -9.91
C LYS A 521 -18.45 2.96 -9.08
N MET A 522 -17.63 1.91 -9.18
CA MET A 522 -16.32 1.85 -8.50
C MET A 522 -15.36 2.94 -8.97
N ARG A 523 -15.31 3.25 -10.29
CA ARG A 523 -14.49 4.34 -10.81
C ARG A 523 -14.91 5.70 -10.24
N VAL A 524 -16.22 5.99 -10.21
CA VAL A 524 -16.73 7.26 -9.67
C VAL A 524 -16.48 7.34 -8.15
N THR A 525 -16.62 6.25 -7.40
CA THR A 525 -16.27 6.21 -5.97
C THR A 525 -14.77 6.42 -5.73
N ASN A 526 -13.90 5.66 -6.41
CA ASN A 526 -12.45 5.79 -6.26
C ASN A 526 -11.96 7.20 -6.66
N ALA A 527 -12.57 7.81 -7.68
CA ALA A 527 -12.28 9.18 -8.07
C ALA A 527 -12.74 10.20 -7.02
N ALA A 528 -13.90 9.99 -6.38
CA ALA A 528 -14.33 10.83 -5.26
C ALA A 528 -13.39 10.71 -4.06
N ASP A 529 -12.97 9.50 -3.69
CA ASP A 529 -12.03 9.27 -2.59
C ASP A 529 -10.65 9.88 -2.88
N ALA A 530 -10.10 9.67 -4.07
CA ALA A 530 -8.82 10.23 -4.49
C ALA A 530 -8.87 11.77 -4.57
N ALA A 531 -9.94 12.35 -5.12
CA ALA A 531 -10.12 13.79 -5.21
C ALA A 531 -10.31 14.44 -3.82
N ALA A 532 -11.14 13.85 -2.95
CA ALA A 532 -11.35 14.34 -1.59
C ALA A 532 -10.06 14.28 -0.75
N TYR A 533 -9.34 13.15 -0.79
CA TYR A 533 -8.07 13.02 -0.10
C TYR A 533 -7.02 14.02 -0.61
N SER A 534 -6.89 14.18 -1.93
CA SER A 534 -5.93 15.11 -2.55
C SER A 534 -6.26 16.58 -2.21
N ALA A 535 -7.53 16.95 -2.20
CA ALA A 535 -7.98 18.27 -1.76
C ALA A 535 -7.66 18.51 -0.27
N GLY A 536 -7.92 17.52 0.59
CA GLY A 536 -7.56 17.60 2.01
C GLY A 536 -6.06 17.69 2.27
N VAL A 537 -5.22 17.04 1.44
CA VAL A 537 -3.74 17.13 1.53
C VAL A 537 -3.25 18.54 1.28
N ILE A 538 -3.93 19.32 0.46
CA ILE A 538 -3.58 20.71 0.17
C ILE A 538 -3.92 21.62 1.38
N GLU A 539 -5.06 21.40 2.03
CA GLU A 539 -5.41 22.11 3.28
C GLU A 539 -4.45 21.76 4.41
N ALA A 540 -4.13 20.47 4.61
CA ALA A 540 -3.13 20.05 5.60
C ALA A 540 -1.74 20.63 5.32
N ARG A 541 -1.34 20.74 4.04
CA ARG A 541 -0.08 21.41 3.64
C ARG A 541 -0.11 22.90 3.94
N ALA A 542 -1.24 23.59 3.77
CA ALA A 542 -1.39 25.00 4.11
C ALA A 542 -1.22 25.22 5.61
N LEU A 543 -1.95 24.48 6.46
CA LEU A 543 -1.84 24.60 7.91
C LEU A 543 -0.41 24.26 8.43
N ASN A 544 0.27 23.30 7.79
CA ASN A 544 1.67 23.01 8.09
C ASN A 544 2.63 24.10 7.58
N HIS A 545 2.33 24.76 6.46
CA HIS A 545 3.08 25.89 5.94
C HIS A 545 2.96 27.10 6.86
N ASP A 546 1.74 27.42 7.31
CA ASP A 546 1.47 28.45 8.31
C ASP A 546 2.27 28.19 9.60
N ALA A 547 2.32 26.93 10.05
CA ALA A 547 3.11 26.54 11.22
C ALA A 547 4.62 26.77 11.08
N TYR A 548 5.17 26.69 9.87
CA TYR A 548 6.56 27.07 9.60
C TYR A 548 6.72 28.59 9.50
N LEU A 549 5.81 29.29 8.83
CA LEU A 549 5.86 30.74 8.66
C LEU A 549 5.68 31.49 9.99
N ASN A 550 4.73 31.09 10.83
CA ASN A 550 4.54 31.68 12.18
C ASN A 550 5.82 31.56 13.04
N ARG A 551 6.53 30.43 12.94
CA ARG A 551 7.83 30.25 13.62
C ARG A 551 8.96 31.06 13.00
N ALA A 552 8.97 31.22 11.69
CA ALA A 552 9.96 32.02 10.99
C ALA A 552 9.76 33.51 11.28
N MET A 553 8.54 34.03 11.22
CA MET A 553 8.19 35.40 11.59
C MET A 553 8.59 35.69 13.04
N LEU A 554 8.24 34.81 13.98
CA LEU A 554 8.65 34.92 15.38
C LEU A 554 10.18 34.94 15.57
N ALA A 555 10.93 34.14 14.80
CA ALA A 555 12.40 34.17 14.86
C ALA A 555 13.00 35.47 14.33
N ASN A 556 12.42 36.05 13.27
CA ASN A 556 12.81 37.36 12.74
C ASN A 556 12.47 38.50 13.73
N GLU A 557 11.32 38.45 14.39
CA GLU A 557 10.94 39.41 15.45
C GLU A 557 11.90 39.37 16.64
N ILE A 558 12.31 38.18 17.08
CA ILE A 558 13.32 38.04 18.15
C ILE A 558 14.67 38.60 17.70
N ALA A 559 15.05 38.43 16.42
CA ALA A 559 16.27 39.04 15.89
C ALA A 559 16.20 40.58 15.89
N ILE A 560 15.05 41.18 15.57
CA ILE A 560 14.82 42.64 15.69
C ILE A 560 14.97 43.07 17.16
N ALA A 561 14.31 42.38 18.09
CA ALA A 561 14.43 42.66 19.52
C ALA A 561 15.89 42.51 20.03
N GLN A 562 16.65 41.54 19.54
CA GLN A 562 18.08 41.37 19.84
C GLN A 562 18.91 42.55 19.32
N MET A 563 18.66 43.02 18.10
CA MET A 563 19.38 44.17 17.53
C MET A 563 19.09 45.47 18.30
N VAL A 564 17.84 45.70 18.70
CA VAL A 564 17.46 46.82 19.59
C VAL A 564 18.12 46.69 20.98
N SER A 565 18.24 45.47 21.51
CA SER A 565 18.94 45.17 22.76
C SER A 565 20.44 45.47 22.69
N VAL A 566 21.08 45.14 21.56
CA VAL A 566 22.49 45.46 21.31
C VAL A 566 22.67 46.97 21.14
N GLY A 567 21.78 47.66 20.42
CA GLY A 567 21.85 49.11 20.24
C GLY A 567 21.78 49.87 21.56
N SER A 568 20.74 49.61 22.35
CA SER A 568 20.57 50.20 23.68
C SER A 568 21.78 49.90 24.57
N TRP A 569 22.25 48.66 24.63
CA TRP A 569 23.41 48.29 25.44
C TRP A 569 24.73 48.95 24.99
N VAL A 570 24.99 49.03 23.67
CA VAL A 570 26.22 49.66 23.12
C VAL A 570 26.22 51.17 23.37
N ARG A 571 25.10 51.87 23.14
CA ARG A 571 25.00 53.31 23.44
C ARG A 571 25.13 53.57 24.94
N TYR A 572 24.47 52.76 25.76
CA TYR A 572 24.57 52.84 27.21
C TYR A 572 26.03 52.72 27.68
N PHE A 573 26.77 51.75 27.13
CA PHE A 573 28.17 51.54 27.44
C PHE A 573 29.04 52.69 26.93
N ALA A 574 28.77 53.22 25.74
CA ALA A 574 29.48 54.38 25.20
C ALA A 574 29.28 55.64 26.06
N ASN A 575 28.04 55.92 26.49
CA ASN A 575 27.76 57.01 27.43
C ASN A 575 28.45 56.79 28.78
N ALA A 576 28.46 55.54 29.30
CA ALA A 576 29.20 55.22 30.53
C ALA A 576 30.71 55.43 30.40
N VAL A 577 31.30 55.12 29.24
CA VAL A 577 32.72 55.35 28.93
C VAL A 577 33.04 56.83 28.81
N ASP A 578 32.19 57.61 28.12
CA ASP A 578 32.43 59.04 27.92
C ASP A 578 32.24 59.85 29.22
N GLU A 579 31.29 59.46 30.10
CA GLU A 579 30.94 60.14 31.36
C GLU A 579 31.90 59.84 32.55
N VAL A 580 32.83 58.87 32.41
CA VAL A 580 33.77 58.51 33.50
C VAL A 580 34.48 59.71 34.14
N PRO A 581 35.02 60.71 33.41
CA PRO A 581 35.75 61.80 34.06
C PRO A 581 34.88 62.65 34.99
N ALA A 582 33.57 62.72 34.74
CA ALA A 582 32.62 63.45 35.58
C ALA A 582 32.17 62.64 36.81
N THR A 583 32.14 61.31 36.71
CA THR A 583 31.59 60.41 37.74
C THR A 583 32.64 59.61 38.51
N ALA A 584 33.89 59.54 38.05
CA ALA A 584 34.94 58.67 38.60
C ALA A 584 35.23 58.94 40.08
N ALA A 585 35.28 60.20 40.52
CA ALA A 585 35.51 60.53 41.92
C ALA A 585 34.43 59.94 42.84
N GLU A 586 33.19 59.91 42.36
CA GLU A 586 32.00 59.49 43.11
C GLU A 586 31.76 57.98 43.01
N LEU A 587 32.09 57.37 41.86
CA LEU A 587 32.19 55.91 41.71
C LEU A 587 33.30 55.31 42.60
N ILE A 588 34.46 55.96 42.65
CA ILE A 588 35.58 55.55 43.51
C ILE A 588 35.23 55.72 44.97
N THR A 589 34.57 56.82 45.37
CA THR A 589 34.15 56.95 46.77
C THR A 589 33.01 55.98 47.10
N MET A 590 31.86 55.99 46.42
CA MET A 590 30.59 55.55 47.01
C MET A 590 30.44 54.09 47.54
N LEU A 591 30.98 52.98 47.03
CA LEU A 591 31.98 52.73 45.97
C LEU A 591 33.11 51.87 46.56
N GLN A 592 34.28 52.44 46.83
CA GLN A 592 35.39 51.67 47.41
C GLN A 592 35.14 51.26 48.87
N PRO A 593 35.63 50.07 49.28
CA PRO A 593 36.55 49.18 48.54
C PRO A 593 35.86 47.99 47.85
N SER A 594 34.74 48.20 47.13
CA SER A 594 34.25 47.15 46.21
C SER A 594 35.29 46.87 45.11
N LEU A 595 35.74 45.61 45.01
CA LEU A 595 36.63 45.17 43.94
C LEU A 595 35.94 45.32 42.57
N GLU A 596 34.65 44.99 42.51
CA GLU A 596 33.81 45.07 41.31
C GLU A 596 33.60 46.53 40.86
N GLY A 597 33.31 47.47 41.78
CA GLY A 597 33.16 48.89 41.44
C GLY A 597 34.48 49.52 40.95
N ALA A 598 35.61 49.13 41.55
CA ALA A 598 36.93 49.51 41.06
C ALA A 598 37.22 48.94 39.66
N GLN A 599 36.88 47.68 39.40
CA GLN A 599 37.00 47.06 38.08
C GLN A 599 36.14 47.77 37.03
N VAL A 600 34.87 48.08 37.32
CA VAL A 600 33.97 48.82 36.41
C VAL A 600 34.55 50.19 36.04
N THR A 601 35.04 50.95 37.03
CA THR A 601 35.66 52.26 36.79
C THR A 601 36.92 52.15 35.92
N ILE A 602 37.78 51.15 36.19
CA ILE A 602 39.00 50.89 35.40
C ILE A 602 38.64 50.49 33.97
N ILE A 603 37.65 49.61 33.78
CA ILE A 603 37.20 49.16 32.45
C ILE A 603 36.74 50.36 31.62
N PHE A 604 35.83 51.18 32.13
CA PHE A 604 35.34 52.34 31.37
C PHE A 604 36.46 53.36 31.09
N ALA A 605 37.30 53.67 32.08
CA ALA A 605 38.42 54.60 31.90
C ALA A 605 39.45 54.09 30.87
N ALA A 606 39.84 52.82 30.96
CA ALA A 606 40.77 52.21 30.02
C ALA A 606 40.19 52.13 28.60
N THR A 607 38.90 51.80 28.46
CA THR A 607 38.22 51.81 27.16
C THR A 607 38.19 53.20 26.56
N LYS A 608 37.93 54.26 27.34
CA LYS A 608 37.99 55.65 26.86
C LYS A 608 39.36 55.98 26.29
N VAL A 609 40.42 55.73 27.08
CA VAL A 609 41.80 55.97 26.67
C VAL A 609 42.15 55.18 25.41
N VAL A 610 41.78 53.90 25.31
CA VAL A 610 42.06 53.07 24.13
C VAL A 610 41.36 53.60 22.88
N LEU A 611 40.08 53.95 22.95
CA LEU A 611 39.34 54.46 21.78
C LEU A 611 39.87 55.83 21.34
N GLU A 612 39.92 56.81 22.26
CA GLU A 612 40.34 58.18 21.92
C GLU A 612 41.81 58.22 21.44
N TYR A 613 42.71 57.43 22.04
CA TYR A 613 44.13 57.43 21.67
C TYR A 613 44.43 56.70 20.36
N TYR A 614 43.84 55.51 20.13
CA TYR A 614 44.17 54.70 18.95
C TYR A 614 43.35 55.04 17.71
N THR A 615 42.17 55.66 17.85
CA THR A 615 41.29 55.95 16.70
C THR A 615 40.91 57.42 16.55
N GLY A 616 41.13 58.26 17.56
CA GLY A 616 40.78 59.68 17.53
C GLY A 616 39.27 59.95 17.51
N GLN A 617 38.45 58.98 17.91
CA GLN A 617 36.99 59.06 17.97
C GLN A 617 36.48 58.69 19.37
N THR A 618 35.34 59.25 19.77
CA THR A 618 34.69 58.93 21.06
C THR A 618 34.02 57.56 21.03
N ALA A 619 33.68 57.01 22.21
CA ALA A 619 32.89 55.78 22.26
C ALA A 619 31.52 55.97 21.60
N ASN A 620 30.93 57.16 21.75
CA ASN A 620 29.66 57.51 21.12
C ASN A 620 29.70 57.49 19.58
N TYR A 621 30.80 57.90 18.93
CA TYR A 621 30.93 57.80 17.47
C TYR A 621 30.78 56.36 16.97
N TYR A 622 31.32 55.38 17.69
CA TYR A 622 31.17 53.97 17.35
C TYR A 622 29.78 53.43 17.65
N ALA A 623 29.16 53.84 18.76
CA ALA A 623 27.76 53.49 19.04
C ALA A 623 26.82 54.02 17.94
N ASP A 624 26.98 55.27 17.52
CA ASP A 624 26.30 55.87 16.38
C ASP A 624 26.44 55.03 15.11
N TYR A 625 27.68 54.62 14.81
CA TYR A 625 27.97 53.83 13.62
C TYR A 625 27.30 52.44 13.66
N VAL A 626 27.37 51.74 14.80
CA VAL A 626 26.73 50.43 14.99
C VAL A 626 25.21 50.54 14.91
N ILE A 627 24.61 51.57 15.51
CA ILE A 627 23.15 51.78 15.52
C ILE A 627 22.63 52.13 14.12
N LYS A 628 23.26 53.09 13.44
CA LYS A 628 22.79 53.60 12.14
C LYS A 628 23.15 52.71 10.95
N TYR A 629 24.33 52.10 10.93
CA TYR A 629 24.82 51.32 9.79
C TYR A 629 24.90 49.80 10.03
N GLY A 630 24.82 49.35 11.29
CA GLY A 630 24.70 47.92 11.62
C GLY A 630 23.25 47.52 11.86
N ILE A 631 22.63 48.07 12.90
CA ILE A 631 21.31 47.67 13.39
C ILE A 631 20.19 48.04 12.41
N GLY A 632 20.13 49.29 11.93
CA GLY A 632 19.08 49.77 11.02
C GLY A 632 18.86 48.87 9.79
N PRO A 633 19.91 48.57 8.98
CA PRO A 633 19.81 47.65 7.85
C PRO A 633 19.33 46.24 8.22
N ILE A 634 19.81 45.68 9.35
CA ILE A 634 19.44 44.34 9.80
C ILE A 634 17.95 44.29 10.18
N VAL A 635 17.47 45.31 10.91
CA VAL A 635 16.03 45.42 11.27
C VAL A 635 15.16 45.46 10.02
N THR A 636 15.47 46.31 9.04
CA THR A 636 14.70 46.35 7.78
C THR A 636 14.77 45.05 6.99
N VAL A 637 15.89 44.33 6.98
CA VAL A 637 15.96 43.01 6.30
C VAL A 637 15.03 42.00 6.97
N HIS A 638 15.01 41.93 8.31
CA HIS A 638 14.10 41.02 9.02
C HIS A 638 12.63 41.44 8.86
N ASP A 639 12.31 42.73 8.93
CA ASP A 639 10.98 43.31 8.72
C ASP A 639 10.44 43.03 7.30
N VAL A 640 11.27 43.17 6.26
CA VAL A 640 10.92 42.83 4.87
C VAL A 640 10.69 41.32 4.70
N VAL A 641 11.48 40.48 5.37
CA VAL A 641 11.26 39.02 5.37
C VAL A 641 9.94 38.67 6.07
N ILE A 642 9.60 39.33 7.17
CA ILE A 642 8.32 39.17 7.87
C ILE A 642 7.15 39.53 6.94
N MET A 643 7.16 40.72 6.32
CA MET A 643 6.11 41.12 5.37
C MET A 643 5.95 40.14 4.20
N ALA A 644 7.05 39.58 3.69
CA ALA A 644 6.99 38.58 2.63
C ALA A 644 6.37 37.25 3.08
N MET A 645 6.52 36.88 4.36
CA MET A 645 5.89 35.69 4.97
C MET A 645 4.39 35.91 5.23
N GLU A 646 4.01 37.09 5.74
CA GLU A 646 2.60 37.50 5.91
C GLU A 646 1.84 37.46 4.58
N LEU A 647 2.39 38.09 3.52
CA LEU A 647 1.82 38.06 2.18
C LEU A 647 1.71 36.63 1.60
N ALA A 648 2.66 35.75 1.92
CA ALA A 648 2.63 34.35 1.49
C ALA A 648 1.50 33.55 2.18
N GLN A 649 1.25 33.79 3.47
CA GLN A 649 0.10 33.21 4.17
C GLN A 649 -1.22 33.65 3.50
N ASP A 650 -1.42 34.95 3.32
CA ASP A 650 -2.67 35.46 2.74
C ASP A 650 -2.90 34.97 1.29
N ALA A 651 -1.85 34.91 0.47
CA ALA A 651 -1.94 34.37 -0.89
C ALA A 651 -2.37 32.89 -0.91
N VAL A 652 -1.97 32.09 0.09
CA VAL A 652 -2.41 30.70 0.25
C VAL A 652 -3.87 30.65 0.72
N HIS A 653 -4.23 31.40 1.75
CA HIS A 653 -5.58 31.37 2.33
C HIS A 653 -6.67 31.88 1.38
N VAL A 654 -6.44 32.95 0.62
CA VAL A 654 -7.40 33.48 -0.39
C VAL A 654 -7.85 32.40 -1.39
N ASN A 655 -6.92 31.55 -1.84
CA ASN A 655 -7.20 30.48 -2.80
C ASN A 655 -7.92 29.27 -2.19
N LEU A 656 -7.79 29.06 -0.88
CA LEU A 656 -8.35 27.92 -0.15
C LEU A 656 -9.73 28.23 0.43
N THR A 657 -9.94 29.42 0.99
CA THR A 657 -11.24 29.88 1.49
C THR A 657 -12.30 29.91 0.39
N ALA A 658 -11.93 30.31 -0.83
CA ALA A 658 -12.83 30.28 -1.98
C ALA A 658 -13.10 28.86 -2.53
N GLY A 659 -12.44 27.81 -2.00
CA GLY A 659 -12.52 26.42 -2.50
C GLY A 659 -11.95 26.20 -3.91
N LEU A 660 -11.38 27.24 -4.53
CA LEU A 660 -10.95 27.23 -5.94
C LEU A 660 -9.79 26.25 -6.16
N ARG A 661 -8.79 26.27 -5.27
CA ARG A 661 -7.61 25.41 -5.42
C ARG A 661 -7.94 23.93 -5.17
N GLN A 662 -8.81 23.67 -4.20
CA GLN A 662 -9.32 22.33 -3.89
C GLN A 662 -10.17 21.80 -5.04
N LYS A 663 -11.04 22.64 -5.64
CA LYS A 663 -11.81 22.26 -6.83
C LYS A 663 -10.90 21.94 -8.01
N GLN A 664 -9.92 22.79 -8.31
CA GLN A 664 -8.98 22.55 -9.41
C GLN A 664 -8.29 21.19 -9.26
N ILE A 665 -7.77 20.88 -8.07
CA ILE A 665 -7.05 19.63 -7.82
C ILE A 665 -8.00 18.42 -7.81
N ALA A 666 -9.24 18.59 -7.34
CA ALA A 666 -10.27 17.55 -7.46
C ALA A 666 -10.61 17.26 -8.94
N ASP A 667 -10.76 18.29 -9.77
CA ASP A 667 -10.98 18.15 -11.21
C ASP A 667 -9.76 17.51 -11.91
N ASP A 668 -8.53 17.96 -11.64
CA ASP A 668 -7.31 17.38 -12.20
C ASP A 668 -7.19 15.88 -11.90
N VAL A 669 -7.42 15.49 -10.63
CA VAL A 669 -7.36 14.08 -10.19
C VAL A 669 -8.48 13.24 -10.81
N ALA A 670 -9.72 13.75 -10.84
CA ALA A 670 -10.84 13.02 -11.43
C ALA A 670 -10.69 12.88 -12.95
N GLN A 671 -10.28 13.93 -13.67
CA GLN A 671 -10.10 13.90 -15.12
C GLN A 671 -8.90 13.04 -15.55
N ALA A 672 -7.84 12.97 -14.73
CA ALA A 672 -6.74 12.03 -14.94
C ALA A 672 -7.18 10.55 -14.83
N MET A 673 -8.21 10.25 -14.03
CA MET A 673 -8.80 8.91 -13.95
C MET A 673 -9.81 8.64 -15.09
N ASP A 674 -10.68 9.61 -15.38
CA ASP A 674 -11.64 9.56 -16.49
C ASP A 674 -12.07 10.99 -16.87
N PRO A 675 -11.76 11.49 -18.09
CA PRO A 675 -12.08 12.86 -18.53
C PRO A 675 -13.57 13.21 -18.58
N SER A 676 -14.47 12.24 -18.45
CA SER A 676 -15.93 12.48 -18.41
C SER A 676 -16.47 12.78 -17.00
N LEU A 677 -15.62 12.70 -15.97
CA LEU A 677 -15.99 13.01 -14.59
C LEU A 677 -16.04 14.52 -14.35
N GLN A 678 -17.04 14.94 -13.58
CA GLN A 678 -17.23 16.32 -13.14
C GLN A 678 -17.21 16.37 -11.61
N THR A 679 -16.38 17.22 -11.02
CA THR A 679 -16.31 17.39 -9.56
C THR A 679 -16.96 18.68 -9.09
N GLN A 680 -17.54 18.64 -7.89
CA GLN A 680 -18.08 19.79 -7.18
C GLN A 680 -17.65 19.72 -5.71
N VAL A 681 -17.18 20.83 -5.16
CA VAL A 681 -16.89 20.98 -3.73
C VAL A 681 -18.21 21.32 -3.02
N VAL A 682 -18.55 20.60 -1.94
CA VAL A 682 -19.73 20.90 -1.13
C VAL A 682 -19.40 22.03 -0.16
N LEU A 683 -19.44 23.27 -0.64
CA LEU A 683 -19.07 24.48 0.13
C LEU A 683 -19.82 24.61 1.46
N ALA A 684 -21.07 24.15 1.54
CA ALA A 684 -21.88 24.17 2.78
C ALA A 684 -21.30 23.30 3.92
N SER A 685 -20.37 22.39 3.62
CA SER A 685 -19.69 21.50 4.58
C SER A 685 -18.19 21.76 4.69
N HIS A 686 -17.70 22.75 3.93
CA HIS A 686 -16.30 23.11 3.83
C HIS A 686 -15.94 24.00 5.02
N GLY A 687 -15.09 23.48 5.91
CA GLY A 687 -14.85 24.10 7.21
C GLY A 687 -13.75 25.17 7.24
N PHE A 688 -12.98 25.32 6.17
CA PHE A 688 -11.66 25.96 6.22
C PHE A 688 -11.70 27.43 6.68
N ASP A 689 -12.60 28.25 6.13
CA ASP A 689 -12.77 29.66 6.52
C ASP A 689 -13.20 29.83 7.99
N ASN A 690 -13.95 28.87 8.53
CA ASN A 690 -14.35 28.83 9.94
C ASN A 690 -13.28 28.19 10.85
N PHE A 691 -12.16 27.71 10.29
CA PHE A 691 -11.11 27.02 11.02
C PHE A 691 -9.95 27.95 11.38
N THR A 692 -9.47 28.74 10.40
CA THR A 692 -8.40 29.73 10.57
C THR A 692 -8.91 31.16 10.50
N LYS A 693 -8.12 32.09 11.03
CA LYS A 693 -8.31 33.54 10.92
C LYS A 693 -6.94 34.21 10.91
N SER A 694 -6.82 35.30 10.13
CA SER A 694 -5.72 36.24 10.27
C SER A 694 -5.94 37.12 11.50
N TYR A 695 -5.00 37.07 12.45
CA TYR A 695 -5.00 37.88 13.65
C TYR A 695 -4.10 39.10 13.43
N ALA A 696 -4.72 40.26 13.23
CA ALA A 696 -4.07 41.55 12.99
C ALA A 696 -4.38 42.56 14.12
N ASP A 697 -3.78 43.75 14.05
CA ASP A 697 -4.04 44.88 14.96
C ASP A 697 -4.05 44.48 16.46
N ASP A 698 -5.10 44.81 17.21
CA ASP A 698 -5.18 44.51 18.65
C ASP A 698 -5.37 43.02 18.96
N GLU A 699 -5.69 42.19 17.96
CA GLU A 699 -5.90 40.75 18.13
C GLU A 699 -4.60 39.92 18.11
N ARG A 700 -3.45 40.55 17.81
CA ARG A 700 -2.10 39.93 17.77
C ARG A 700 -1.58 39.43 19.13
N GLY A 701 -2.34 39.59 20.22
CA GLY A 701 -1.92 39.30 21.60
C GLY A 701 -1.35 37.89 21.84
N ARG A 702 -1.84 36.84 21.16
CA ARG A 702 -1.26 35.49 21.28
C ARG A 702 0.12 35.40 20.65
N PHE A 703 0.32 35.98 19.46
CA PHE A 703 1.64 36.02 18.80
C PHE A 703 2.63 36.81 19.66
N ALA A 704 2.21 37.96 20.19
CA ALA A 704 2.99 38.77 21.11
C ALA A 704 3.44 38.01 22.37
N ASP A 705 2.55 37.25 23.02
CA ASP A 705 2.88 36.44 24.20
C ASP A 705 3.93 35.35 23.87
N VAL A 706 3.78 34.64 22.74
CA VAL A 706 4.76 33.63 22.33
C VAL A 706 6.11 34.29 22.00
N THR A 707 6.13 35.39 21.25
CA THR A 707 7.35 36.16 20.93
C THR A 707 8.06 36.66 22.19
N LEU A 708 7.33 37.28 23.13
CA LEU A 708 7.90 37.79 24.39
C LEU A 708 8.48 36.69 25.29
N ARG A 709 7.89 35.49 25.27
CA ARG A 709 8.39 34.30 25.99
C ARG A 709 9.56 33.61 25.29
N SER A 710 9.69 33.78 23.97
CA SER A 710 10.76 33.19 23.16
C SER A 710 12.03 34.03 23.08
N ARG A 711 12.01 35.28 23.58
CA ARG A 711 13.23 36.10 23.78
C ARG A 711 14.27 35.36 24.63
N ASP A 712 15.54 35.53 24.27
CA ASP A 712 16.67 35.09 25.07
C ASP A 712 16.84 35.93 26.36
N GLN A 713 17.74 35.48 27.25
CA GLN A 713 17.99 36.15 28.52
C GLN A 713 18.48 37.60 28.37
N PHE A 714 19.39 37.87 27.42
CA PHE A 714 19.98 39.20 27.22
C PHE A 714 18.96 40.19 26.64
N SER A 715 18.08 39.77 25.74
CA SER A 715 17.01 40.66 25.24
C SER A 715 15.95 40.94 26.31
N ARG A 716 15.64 39.93 27.14
CA ARG A 716 14.61 40.02 28.18
C ARG A 716 15.01 40.92 29.35
N GLU A 717 16.18 40.70 29.96
CA GLU A 717 16.59 41.41 31.18
C GLU A 717 18.11 41.41 31.33
N ARG A 718 18.69 42.60 31.55
CA ARG A 718 20.15 42.81 31.62
C ARG A 718 20.56 43.40 32.97
N ASN A 719 19.93 42.97 34.05
CA ASN A 719 20.01 43.61 35.37
C ASN A 719 21.20 43.12 36.21
N TRP A 720 21.85 44.04 36.92
CA TRP A 720 22.81 43.74 38.00
C TRP A 720 22.90 44.90 39.00
N THR A 721 23.45 44.64 40.19
CA THR A 721 23.69 45.65 41.22
C THR A 721 25.04 45.36 41.87
N ILE A 722 25.87 46.38 42.08
CA ILE A 722 27.09 46.30 42.90
C ILE A 722 26.87 47.18 44.13
N ASP A 723 26.74 46.55 45.30
CA ASP A 723 26.58 47.26 46.57
C ASP A 723 27.93 47.56 47.23
N SER A 724 28.03 48.66 47.98
CA SER A 724 29.20 48.97 48.79
C SER A 724 29.34 47.93 49.91
N PRO A 725 30.55 47.37 50.15
CA PRO A 725 30.74 46.34 51.18
C PRO A 725 30.59 46.87 52.61
N PHE A 726 30.61 48.19 52.81
CA PHE A 726 30.29 48.85 54.07
C PHE A 726 29.92 50.33 53.89
N ASP A 727 29.24 50.88 54.88
CA ASP A 727 29.03 52.32 55.07
C ASP A 727 30.24 52.94 55.78
N ILE A 728 30.56 54.21 55.50
CA ILE A 728 31.54 54.99 56.28
C ILE A 728 30.79 55.92 57.23
N PRO A 729 30.85 55.69 58.56
CA PRO A 729 30.15 56.49 59.56
C PRO A 729 30.43 57.99 59.39
N PHE A 730 29.36 58.78 59.38
CA PHE A 730 29.41 60.25 59.21
C PHE A 730 30.10 60.74 57.92
N VAL A 731 30.19 59.90 56.89
CA VAL A 731 30.69 60.29 55.56
C VAL A 731 29.75 59.84 54.46
N ARG A 732 29.48 58.52 54.33
CA ARG A 732 28.62 57.95 53.28
C ARG A 732 27.94 56.66 53.72
N LYS A 733 26.75 56.36 53.20
CA LYS A 733 26.05 55.08 53.40
C LYS A 733 25.17 54.67 52.22
N ASN A 734 24.74 53.41 52.20
CA ASN A 734 23.82 52.84 51.19
C ASN A 734 24.33 52.97 49.75
N GLY A 735 25.65 53.05 49.56
CA GLY A 735 26.26 53.17 48.24
C GLY A 735 25.96 51.95 47.38
N SER A 736 25.32 52.13 46.23
CA SER A 736 25.05 51.04 45.29
C SER A 736 25.07 51.53 43.85
N LEU A 737 25.60 50.70 42.95
CA LEU A 737 25.63 50.95 41.52
C LEU A 737 24.65 50.01 40.84
N LYS A 738 23.51 50.56 40.41
CA LYS A 738 22.38 49.78 39.91
C LYS A 738 22.29 49.86 38.41
N LYS A 739 22.43 48.71 37.76
CA LYS A 739 22.21 48.56 36.33
C LYS A 739 20.84 47.95 36.07
N ARG A 740 20.00 48.62 35.29
CA ARG A 740 18.67 48.16 34.88
C ARG A 740 18.52 48.26 33.37
N GLY A 741 18.02 47.21 32.73
CA GLY A 741 17.74 47.26 31.30
C GLY A 741 17.03 46.03 30.75
N GLY A 742 16.34 46.20 29.63
CA GLY A 742 15.56 45.18 28.95
C GLY A 742 14.87 45.75 27.71
N THR A 743 14.46 44.88 26.80
CA THR A 743 13.92 45.28 25.49
C THR A 743 12.51 44.76 25.30
N ASP A 744 11.53 45.64 25.40
CA ASP A 744 10.11 45.30 25.45
C ASP A 744 9.36 45.70 24.19
N LEU A 745 8.29 44.95 23.93
CA LEU A 745 7.32 45.22 22.88
C LEU A 745 6.20 46.10 23.46
N ILE A 746 6.01 47.28 22.89
CA ILE A 746 5.03 48.28 23.31
C ILE A 746 3.96 48.38 22.22
N GLY A 747 2.69 48.20 22.60
CA GLY A 747 1.53 48.38 21.70
C GLY A 747 1.55 47.52 20.42
N PHE A 748 2.25 46.37 20.43
CA PHE A 748 2.51 45.49 19.27
C PHE A 748 3.32 46.09 18.10
N ASP A 749 3.45 47.42 18.03
CA ASP A 749 4.00 48.12 16.87
C ASP A 749 5.34 48.84 17.16
N GLU A 750 5.90 48.67 18.37
CA GLU A 750 7.17 49.27 18.81
C GLU A 750 8.02 48.28 19.62
N TRP A 751 9.29 48.12 19.26
CA TRP A 751 10.32 47.51 20.11
C TRP A 751 11.19 48.62 20.72
N ARG A 752 11.19 48.74 22.05
CA ARG A 752 12.02 49.70 22.80
C ARG A 752 13.01 48.95 23.68
N GLY A 753 14.30 49.21 23.50
CA GLY A 753 15.37 48.78 24.38
C GLY A 753 15.85 49.94 25.23
N MET A 754 15.95 49.75 26.54
CA MET A 754 16.53 50.74 27.44
C MET A 754 17.56 50.09 28.34
N ASP A 755 18.67 50.78 28.56
CA ASP A 755 19.74 50.40 29.49
C ASP A 755 20.17 51.61 30.31
N THR A 756 20.20 51.45 31.63
CA THR A 756 20.49 52.51 32.61
C THR A 756 21.49 52.00 33.65
N LEU A 757 22.41 52.87 34.06
CA LEU A 757 23.29 52.69 35.21
C LEU A 757 23.22 53.96 36.05
N GLU A 758 22.69 53.82 37.25
CA GLU A 758 22.55 54.91 38.20
C GLU A 758 23.39 54.58 39.44
N LEU A 759 24.21 55.53 39.88
CA LEU A 759 24.83 55.50 41.19
C LEU A 759 23.82 56.01 42.22
N HIS A 760 23.65 55.26 43.31
CA HIS A 760 22.78 55.51 44.46
C HIS A 760 23.63 55.62 45.73
N GLY A 761 23.13 56.32 46.75
CA GLY A 761 23.78 56.42 48.06
C GLY A 761 23.57 57.76 48.76
N GLN A 762 23.97 57.87 50.01
CA GLN A 762 23.76 59.08 50.82
C GLN A 762 25.07 59.57 51.43
N GLU A 763 25.38 60.85 51.24
CA GLU A 763 26.47 61.54 51.94
C GLU A 763 25.99 62.16 53.26
N PHE A 764 26.94 62.39 54.17
CA PHE A 764 26.71 63.09 55.43
C PHE A 764 27.21 64.54 55.33
N GLY A 765 26.46 65.49 55.89
CA GLY A 765 26.80 66.92 55.80
C GLY A 765 25.66 67.83 55.34
N CYS A 766 24.45 67.30 55.21
CA CYS A 766 23.28 68.08 54.82
C CYS A 766 22.51 68.68 56.02
N GLY A 767 21.50 69.49 55.71
CA GLY A 767 20.68 70.21 56.69
C GLY A 767 21.36 71.50 57.21
N LYS A 768 20.60 72.32 57.94
CA LYS A 768 20.99 73.68 58.37
C LYS A 768 22.29 73.76 59.20
N PHE A 769 22.74 72.64 59.77
CA PHE A 769 23.95 72.54 60.59
C PHE A 769 24.94 71.46 60.11
N GLY A 770 24.72 70.84 58.94
CA GLY A 770 25.61 69.81 58.41
C GLY A 770 25.67 68.51 59.20
N LEU A 771 24.62 68.19 59.98
CA LEU A 771 24.57 67.02 60.87
C LEU A 771 23.51 65.98 60.45
N SER A 772 22.94 66.09 59.24
CA SER A 772 22.06 65.07 58.69
C SER A 772 22.66 64.39 57.45
N TRP A 773 22.16 63.19 57.17
CA TRP A 773 22.30 62.57 55.86
C TRP A 773 21.61 63.44 54.80
N CYS A 774 22.18 63.46 53.60
CA CYS A 774 21.58 64.05 52.42
C CYS A 774 20.48 63.16 51.85
N ASP A 775 19.65 63.74 50.97
CA ASP A 775 18.78 62.95 50.11
C ASP A 775 19.60 62.01 49.23
N ASP A 776 18.96 60.95 48.75
CA ASP A 776 19.56 59.91 47.93
C ASP A 776 20.20 60.49 46.65
N ILE A 777 21.53 60.38 46.57
CA ILE A 777 22.36 60.83 45.46
C ILE A 777 22.15 59.86 44.31
N ARG A 778 21.26 60.25 43.40
CA ARG A 778 20.99 59.54 42.15
C ARG A 778 21.68 60.20 40.99
N LYS A 779 22.75 59.57 40.50
CA LYS A 779 23.58 60.10 39.41
C LYS A 779 23.61 59.14 38.23
N PRO A 780 23.14 59.56 37.05
CA PRO A 780 23.32 58.83 35.81
C PRO A 780 24.82 58.63 35.54
N VAL A 781 25.25 57.37 35.47
CA VAL A 781 26.61 57.00 35.06
C VAL A 781 26.61 56.59 33.60
N GLY A 782 25.56 55.92 33.12
CA GLY A 782 25.34 55.61 31.71
C GLY A 782 23.87 55.40 31.42
N TRP A 783 23.41 55.81 30.25
CA TRP A 783 22.00 55.79 29.84
C TRP A 783 21.90 55.56 28.33
N ALA A 784 20.85 54.89 27.89
CA ALA A 784 20.41 54.85 26.50
C ALA A 784 18.98 54.32 26.41
N ALA A 785 18.23 54.81 25.44
CA ALA A 785 17.13 54.08 24.84
C ALA A 785 17.29 54.03 23.32
N VAL A 786 16.94 52.89 22.73
CA VAL A 786 16.86 52.70 21.28
C VAL A 786 15.49 52.12 20.97
N GLN A 787 14.77 52.68 20.00
CA GLN A 787 13.48 52.17 19.56
C GLN A 787 13.45 51.90 18.06
N VAL A 788 12.63 50.93 17.65
CA VAL A 788 12.10 50.82 16.29
C VAL A 788 10.59 50.73 16.38
N LYS A 789 9.88 51.57 15.61
CA LYS A 789 8.42 51.71 15.71
C LYS A 789 7.78 51.87 14.34
N LYS A 790 6.54 51.43 14.24
CA LYS A 790 5.71 51.59 13.05
C LYS A 790 5.47 53.08 12.76
N ARG A 791 5.59 53.45 11.48
CA ARG A 791 5.40 54.85 11.08
C ARG A 791 3.96 55.29 11.31
N GLY A 792 3.76 56.18 12.28
CA GLY A 792 2.44 56.70 12.67
C GLY A 792 1.81 56.05 13.90
N SER A 793 2.44 55.03 14.51
CA SER A 793 2.00 54.54 15.83
C SER A 793 2.55 55.47 16.93
N GLY A 794 1.66 56.03 17.75
CA GLY A 794 2.03 56.77 18.95
C GLY A 794 1.95 55.87 20.19
N GLY A 795 3.09 55.39 20.68
CA GLY A 795 3.18 54.54 21.87
C GLY A 795 2.78 55.29 23.15
N GLY A 796 1.61 54.97 23.72
CA GLY A 796 1.12 55.54 24.99
C GLY A 796 1.62 54.84 26.26
N GLY A 797 2.69 54.04 26.16
CA GLY A 797 3.22 53.23 27.25
C GLY A 797 4.74 53.22 27.28
N THR A 798 5.31 52.99 28.47
CA THR A 798 6.75 53.15 28.75
C THR A 798 7.53 51.84 28.82
N GLY A 799 6.88 50.66 28.84
CA GLY A 799 7.55 49.37 29.01
C GLY A 799 7.99 49.05 30.45
N TYR A 800 8.67 47.91 30.64
CA TYR A 800 9.20 47.48 31.94
C TYR A 800 10.72 47.72 32.03
N HIS A 801 11.46 47.40 30.98
CA HIS A 801 12.90 47.63 30.81
C HIS A 801 13.76 47.20 32.02
N GLY A 802 13.44 46.04 32.61
CA GLY A 802 14.13 45.56 33.82
C GLY A 802 13.87 46.43 35.05
N ASN A 803 12.71 47.07 35.16
CA ASN A 803 12.31 48.04 36.19
C ASN A 803 13.14 49.34 36.19
N ALA A 804 13.57 49.82 35.02
CA ALA A 804 14.38 51.04 34.89
C ALA A 804 13.71 52.28 35.52
N TYR A 805 12.42 52.54 35.26
CA TYR A 805 11.72 53.71 35.84
C TYR A 805 11.51 53.62 37.36
N GLY A 806 11.43 52.41 37.93
CA GLY A 806 11.26 52.22 39.36
C GLY A 806 12.57 52.36 40.15
N GLU A 807 13.63 51.73 39.65
CA GLU A 807 14.92 51.67 40.34
C GLU A 807 15.88 52.80 39.94
N ASN A 808 15.90 53.22 38.67
CA ASN A 808 16.86 54.17 38.08
C ASN A 808 16.14 55.38 37.45
N SER A 809 15.17 55.97 38.16
CA SER A 809 14.18 56.88 37.58
C SER A 809 14.76 58.14 36.91
N ARG A 810 15.88 58.70 37.40
CA ARG A 810 16.49 59.88 36.76
C ARG A 810 17.20 59.49 35.46
N THR A 811 17.92 58.39 35.49
CA THR A 811 18.65 57.84 34.34
C THR A 811 17.69 57.32 33.27
N ALA A 812 16.53 56.76 33.65
CA ALA A 812 15.48 56.34 32.73
C ALA A 812 14.84 57.52 31.98
N ASN A 813 14.53 58.63 32.69
CA ASN A 813 14.06 59.85 32.02
C ASN A 813 15.11 60.40 31.05
N LYS A 814 16.39 60.41 31.42
CA LYS A 814 17.48 60.82 30.53
C LYS A 814 17.63 59.90 29.30
N SER A 815 17.40 58.59 29.47
CA SER A 815 17.33 57.64 28.35
C SER A 815 16.19 57.95 27.37
N GLU A 816 15.03 58.39 27.87
CA GLU A 816 13.90 58.81 27.01
C GLU A 816 14.20 60.12 26.26
N ASP A 817 14.77 61.12 26.94
CA ASP A 817 15.14 62.41 26.34
C ASP A 817 16.20 62.26 25.22
N GLU A 818 17.11 61.29 25.36
CA GLU A 818 18.17 60.96 24.40
C GLU A 818 17.88 59.68 23.60
N MET A 819 16.61 59.32 23.41
CA MET A 819 16.22 58.09 22.71
C MET A 819 16.55 58.13 21.22
N GLU A 820 17.20 57.08 20.72
CA GLU A 820 17.61 56.97 19.32
C GLU A 820 16.72 56.04 18.50
N GLU A 821 16.52 56.40 17.24
CA GLU A 821 16.01 55.51 16.20
C GLU A 821 17.17 55.16 15.25
N PRO A 822 17.37 53.87 14.90
CA PRO A 822 18.43 53.44 14.01
C PRO A 822 18.12 53.82 12.56
N GLY A 823 18.24 55.11 12.23
CA GLY A 823 18.10 55.70 10.90
C GLY A 823 16.67 55.77 10.33
N ASN A 824 16.53 56.17 9.05
CA ASN A 824 15.24 56.25 8.33
C ASN A 824 14.74 54.87 7.85
N TYR A 825 14.96 53.82 8.64
CA TYR A 825 14.67 52.44 8.29
C TYR A 825 13.23 52.08 8.66
N SER A 826 12.55 51.29 7.81
CA SER A 826 11.16 50.90 8.06
C SER A 826 11.10 49.72 9.02
N PHE A 827 10.16 49.80 9.96
CA PHE A 827 9.63 48.71 10.76
C PHE A 827 8.10 48.81 10.73
N HIS A 828 7.39 47.69 10.63
CA HIS A 828 5.93 47.66 10.45
C HIS A 828 5.15 47.20 11.69
N GLY A 829 5.84 46.83 12.78
CA GLY A 829 5.24 46.21 13.95
C GLY A 829 5.10 44.69 13.80
N LEU A 830 4.53 44.02 14.80
CA LEU A 830 4.24 42.59 14.70
C LEU A 830 3.37 42.29 13.45
N PRO A 831 3.68 41.25 12.66
CA PRO A 831 2.87 40.88 11.50
C PRO A 831 1.46 40.46 11.88
N ALA A 832 0.55 40.51 10.90
CA ALA A 832 -0.65 39.69 10.97
C ALA A 832 -0.28 38.21 10.79
N VAL A 833 -0.90 37.31 11.55
CA VAL A 833 -0.60 35.87 11.48
C VAL A 833 -1.86 35.02 11.34
N GLN A 834 -1.82 34.03 10.45
CA GLN A 834 -2.87 33.01 10.36
C GLN A 834 -2.77 32.03 11.54
N GLU A 835 -3.86 31.86 12.28
CA GLU A 835 -3.95 30.96 13.44
C GLU A 835 -5.37 30.37 13.60
N LEU A 836 -5.53 29.32 14.41
CA LEU A 836 -6.82 28.67 14.67
C LEU A 836 -7.80 29.60 15.39
N ARG A 837 -9.05 29.69 14.90
CA ARG A 837 -10.10 30.55 15.50
C ARG A 837 -10.47 30.18 16.94
N ASN A 838 -10.43 28.89 17.28
CA ASN A 838 -10.84 28.35 18.57
C ASN A 838 -9.74 27.44 19.13
N VAL A 839 -9.04 27.88 20.18
CA VAL A 839 -7.93 27.14 20.81
C VAL A 839 -8.37 26.46 22.11
N ALA A 840 -9.65 26.10 22.23
CA ALA A 840 -10.20 25.50 23.44
C ALA A 840 -9.61 24.10 23.68
N ALA A 841 -9.05 23.87 24.88
CA ALA A 841 -8.14 22.76 25.18
C ALA A 841 -8.70 21.32 25.01
N ASN A 842 -10.01 21.16 24.77
CA ASN A 842 -10.71 19.86 24.79
C ASN A 842 -11.52 19.55 23.52
N ALA A 843 -11.39 20.33 22.44
CA ALA A 843 -12.08 20.03 21.18
C ALA A 843 -11.18 19.24 20.20
N GLU A 844 -11.71 18.21 19.54
CA GLU A 844 -11.04 17.60 18.37
C GLU A 844 -11.06 18.59 17.19
N LEU A 845 -10.09 19.50 17.18
CA LEU A 845 -9.92 20.52 16.15
C LEU A 845 -9.61 19.86 14.81
N SER A 846 -10.61 19.83 13.96
CA SER A 846 -10.53 19.33 12.60
C SER A 846 -11.37 20.17 11.65
N THR A 847 -10.89 20.30 10.41
CA THR A 847 -11.67 20.78 9.28
C THR A 847 -11.90 19.63 8.31
N GLY A 848 -12.76 19.82 7.32
CA GLY A 848 -12.98 18.81 6.30
C GLY A 848 -13.60 19.37 5.04
N ILE A 849 -13.35 18.66 3.95
CA ILE A 849 -13.82 18.98 2.62
C ILE A 849 -14.51 17.76 2.01
N THR A 850 -15.70 17.98 1.46
CA THR A 850 -16.45 16.96 0.75
C THR A 850 -16.41 17.23 -0.75
N ILE A 851 -16.04 16.22 -1.53
CA ILE A 851 -16.07 16.25 -2.99
C ILE A 851 -17.19 15.34 -3.48
N PHE A 852 -18.04 15.91 -4.34
CA PHE A 852 -19.07 15.20 -5.08
C PHE A 852 -18.60 15.00 -6.52
N VAL A 853 -18.48 13.75 -6.97
CA VAL A 853 -18.05 13.41 -8.32
C VAL A 853 -19.22 12.79 -9.07
N THR A 854 -19.46 13.26 -10.29
CA THR A 854 -20.56 12.78 -11.15
C THR A 854 -20.07 12.35 -12.52
N LYS A 855 -20.79 11.38 -13.12
CA LYS A 855 -20.63 10.93 -14.51
C LYS A 855 -22.00 10.88 -15.19
N ASN A 856 -22.14 11.51 -16.35
CA ASN A 856 -23.38 11.48 -17.12
C ASN A 856 -23.66 10.07 -17.68
N HIS A 857 -24.89 9.59 -17.62
CA HIS A 857 -25.23 8.25 -18.12
C HIS A 857 -24.98 8.10 -19.63
N ALA A 858 -25.12 9.17 -20.41
CA ALA A 858 -24.79 9.17 -21.84
C ALA A 858 -23.28 8.98 -22.13
N ALA A 859 -22.41 9.15 -21.14
CA ALA A 859 -20.97 8.90 -21.24
C ALA A 859 -20.54 7.52 -20.73
N MET A 860 -21.50 6.69 -20.27
CA MET A 860 -21.22 5.27 -19.96
C MET A 860 -21.25 4.45 -21.24
N MET A 861 -20.22 3.64 -21.49
CA MET A 861 -20.21 2.69 -22.62
C MET A 861 -20.94 1.38 -22.29
N THR A 862 -22.21 1.48 -21.89
CA THR A 862 -23.11 0.31 -21.78
C THR A 862 -23.64 -0.08 -23.16
N SER A 863 -24.02 -1.35 -23.34
CA SER A 863 -24.40 -1.91 -24.64
C SER A 863 -25.86 -1.60 -25.04
N GLY A 864 -26.18 -0.31 -25.13
CA GLY A 864 -27.43 0.22 -25.70
C GLY A 864 -28.62 0.22 -24.74
N GLY A 865 -29.42 1.29 -24.81
CA GLY A 865 -30.70 1.37 -24.11
C GLY A 865 -31.76 0.43 -24.68
N MET A 866 -32.88 0.28 -23.95
CA MET A 866 -33.99 -0.64 -24.17
C MET A 866 -33.81 -2.08 -23.62
N ALA A 867 -33.87 -2.19 -22.29
CA ALA A 867 -34.47 -3.35 -21.64
C ALA A 867 -35.51 -2.88 -20.61
N GLN A 868 -36.76 -2.63 -21.04
CA GLN A 868 -37.89 -2.39 -20.12
C GLN A 868 -38.39 -3.68 -19.43
N ALA A 869 -37.47 -4.61 -19.12
CA ALA A 869 -37.78 -5.82 -18.38
C ALA A 869 -37.87 -5.49 -16.88
N LYS A 870 -39.00 -4.89 -16.46
CA LYS A 870 -39.28 -4.65 -15.04
C LYS A 870 -39.27 -5.98 -14.28
N PRO A 871 -38.40 -6.17 -13.27
CA PRO A 871 -38.53 -7.30 -12.35
C PRO A 871 -39.85 -7.16 -11.57
N ALA A 872 -40.56 -8.27 -11.37
CA ALA A 872 -41.74 -8.32 -10.52
C ALA A 872 -41.44 -9.13 -9.24
N GLY A 873 -42.04 -8.73 -8.12
CA GLY A 873 -41.77 -9.31 -6.79
C GLY A 873 -40.46 -8.80 -6.17
N ASP A 874 -39.86 -9.57 -5.27
CA ASP A 874 -38.70 -9.18 -4.44
C ASP A 874 -37.44 -8.81 -5.24
N LEU A 875 -37.38 -9.13 -6.54
CA LEU A 875 -36.32 -8.70 -7.45
C LEU A 875 -36.41 -7.21 -7.83
N ALA A 876 -37.47 -6.50 -7.45
CA ALA A 876 -37.60 -5.04 -7.64
C ALA A 876 -36.64 -4.20 -6.78
N LEU A 877 -35.94 -4.82 -5.81
CA LEU A 877 -34.87 -4.18 -5.01
C LEU A 877 -33.64 -3.74 -5.83
N PHE A 878 -33.57 -4.11 -7.11
CA PHE A 878 -32.49 -3.75 -8.04
C PHE A 878 -32.99 -2.92 -9.25
N ASP A 879 -34.03 -2.09 -9.08
CA ASP A 879 -34.42 -1.10 -10.10
C ASP A 879 -33.28 -0.06 -10.24
N ASP A 880 -32.53 -0.15 -11.33
CA ASP A 880 -31.20 0.44 -11.51
C ASP A 880 -31.20 1.94 -11.84
N LYS A 881 -32.35 2.61 -11.68
CA LYS A 881 -32.53 4.02 -12.07
C LYS A 881 -31.58 4.92 -11.28
N PRO A 882 -30.54 5.51 -11.90
CA PRO A 882 -29.81 6.58 -11.25
C PRO A 882 -30.77 7.76 -11.04
N ALA A 883 -30.84 8.24 -9.81
CA ALA A 883 -31.57 9.47 -9.50
C ALA A 883 -30.97 10.62 -10.35
N GLY A 884 -31.72 11.07 -11.36
CA GLY A 884 -31.33 12.15 -12.26
C GLY A 884 -30.25 11.81 -13.31
N ALA A 885 -30.33 10.67 -14.02
CA ALA A 885 -29.55 10.38 -15.25
C ALA A 885 -28.00 10.47 -15.12
N LYS A 886 -27.47 10.44 -13.90
CA LYS A 886 -26.04 10.55 -13.59
C LYS A 886 -25.64 9.52 -12.53
N LEU A 887 -24.50 8.85 -12.73
CA LEU A 887 -23.82 8.21 -11.61
C LEU A 887 -23.16 9.30 -10.75
N ALA A 888 -23.17 9.10 -9.44
CA ALA A 888 -22.43 9.95 -8.52
C ALA A 888 -21.82 9.17 -7.36
N ALA A 889 -20.76 9.74 -6.78
CA ALA A 889 -20.21 9.36 -5.49
C ALA A 889 -19.85 10.62 -4.69
N LEU A 890 -19.77 10.46 -3.38
CA LEU A 890 -19.59 11.54 -2.42
C LEU A 890 -18.58 11.05 -1.40
N SER A 891 -17.46 11.76 -1.26
CA SER A 891 -16.40 11.41 -0.30
C SER A 891 -15.94 12.64 0.46
N ARG A 892 -15.54 12.44 1.72
CA ARG A 892 -15.11 13.52 2.63
C ARG A 892 -13.73 13.21 3.19
N ALA A 893 -12.83 14.18 3.07
CA ALA A 893 -11.57 14.17 3.80
C ALA A 893 -11.70 15.01 5.07
N GLN A 894 -11.14 14.51 6.16
CA GLN A 894 -10.96 15.24 7.41
C GLN A 894 -9.47 15.56 7.60
N ILE A 895 -9.19 16.83 7.86
CA ILE A 895 -7.87 17.33 8.24
C ILE A 895 -7.84 17.40 9.76
N PHE A 896 -6.86 16.75 10.38
CA PHE A 896 -6.74 16.62 11.84
C PHE A 896 -5.29 16.80 12.30
N PHE A 897 -5.10 17.21 13.54
CA PHE A 897 -3.77 17.38 14.14
C PHE A 897 -3.34 16.10 14.87
N ASP A 898 -2.23 15.50 14.46
CA ASP A 898 -1.71 14.26 15.04
C ASP A 898 -0.19 14.14 14.88
N ARG A 899 0.49 13.96 16.01
CA ARG A 899 1.95 13.97 16.12
C ARG A 899 2.49 12.53 16.06
N ILE A 900 3.24 12.22 14.99
CA ILE A 900 3.78 10.88 14.68
C ILE A 900 4.53 10.23 15.85
N SER A 901 5.30 11.01 16.61
CA SER A 901 6.07 10.52 17.76
C SER A 901 5.57 11.17 19.05
N PRO A 902 5.23 10.41 20.11
CA PRO A 902 4.76 10.97 21.38
C PRO A 902 5.79 11.94 21.98
N ARG A 903 5.33 12.87 22.81
CA ARG A 903 6.22 13.80 23.51
C ARG A 903 7.05 13.06 24.56
N ALA A 904 8.30 13.46 24.74
CA ALA A 904 9.19 12.89 25.76
C ALA A 904 8.71 13.13 27.20
N ASP A 905 7.84 14.12 27.43
CA ASP A 905 7.20 14.42 28.72
C ASP A 905 5.87 13.66 28.94
N GLY A 906 5.47 12.78 28.02
CA GLY A 906 4.23 12.00 28.09
C GLY A 906 2.94 12.82 27.95
N ARG A 907 3.02 14.12 27.64
CA ARG A 907 1.85 14.99 27.46
C ARG A 907 1.30 14.92 26.03
N THR A 908 0.06 15.34 25.85
CA THR A 908 -0.54 15.52 24.52
C THR A 908 -0.16 16.89 23.95
N GLU A 909 0.21 16.94 22.67
CA GLU A 909 0.42 18.20 21.95
C GLU A 909 -0.95 18.77 21.52
N ILE A 910 -1.26 20.01 21.89
CA ILE A 910 -2.51 20.67 21.48
C ILE A 910 -2.35 21.23 20.06
N ALA A 911 -3.42 21.13 19.26
CA ALA A 911 -3.46 21.66 17.90
C ALA A 911 -3.11 23.17 17.86
N SER A 912 -2.25 23.55 16.92
CA SER A 912 -1.72 24.91 16.80
C SER A 912 -1.09 25.13 15.42
N LEU A 913 -1.01 26.38 14.96
CA LEU A 913 -0.20 26.76 13.79
C LEU A 913 1.20 27.20 14.22
N TYR A 914 1.85 26.37 15.05
CA TYR A 914 3.30 26.44 15.35
C TYR A 914 3.97 25.06 15.27
N ASN A 915 3.20 23.98 15.10
CA ASN A 915 3.69 22.61 14.97
C ASN A 915 3.13 21.99 13.68
N PRO A 916 3.97 21.50 12.76
CA PRO A 916 3.54 20.99 11.44
C PRO A 916 3.05 19.54 11.53
N TYR A 917 1.99 19.29 12.30
CA TYR A 917 1.42 17.96 12.55
C TYR A 917 0.00 17.79 11.96
N TRP A 918 -0.39 18.59 10.97
CA TRP A 918 -1.67 18.45 10.28
C TRP A 918 -1.61 17.32 9.25
N ARG A 919 -2.57 16.39 9.34
CA ARG A 919 -2.68 15.16 8.56
C ARG A 919 -4.09 15.00 7.99
N VAL A 920 -4.27 14.05 7.07
CA VAL A 920 -5.53 13.81 6.36
C VAL A 920 -5.96 12.36 6.50
N ARG A 921 -7.27 12.14 6.66
CA ARG A 921 -7.92 10.83 6.56
C ARG A 921 -9.25 10.96 5.82
N LEU A 922 -9.69 9.89 5.16
CA LEU A 922 -11.07 9.80 4.66
C LEU A 922 -12.02 9.49 5.81
N VAL A 923 -13.20 10.10 5.78
CA VAL A 923 -14.28 9.92 6.76
C VAL A 923 -15.63 9.82 6.05
N ALA A 924 -16.65 9.31 6.74
CA ALA A 924 -18.01 9.30 6.20
C ALA A 924 -18.52 10.73 5.93
N PRO A 925 -19.14 11.00 4.76
CA PRO A 925 -19.82 12.27 4.51
C PRO A 925 -20.91 12.54 5.55
N THR A 926 -21.07 13.80 5.94
CA THR A 926 -22.03 14.23 6.96
C THR A 926 -23.48 14.08 6.49
N VAL A 927 -24.44 14.22 7.40
CA VAL A 927 -25.88 14.23 7.04
C VAL A 927 -26.20 15.40 6.10
N ALA A 928 -25.57 16.57 6.30
CA ALA A 928 -25.72 17.72 5.43
C ALA A 928 -25.14 17.48 4.03
N ASP A 929 -23.96 16.83 3.93
CA ASP A 929 -23.37 16.43 2.63
C ASP A 929 -24.31 15.51 1.84
N LYS A 930 -24.86 14.50 2.52
CA LYS A 930 -25.78 13.52 1.91
C LYS A 930 -27.10 14.17 1.47
N ALA A 931 -27.63 15.10 2.27
CA ALA A 931 -28.83 15.85 1.92
C ALA A 931 -28.60 16.79 0.72
N TRP A 932 -27.45 17.47 0.67
CA TRP A 932 -27.05 18.31 -0.47
C TRP A 932 -26.89 17.48 -1.75
N ALA A 933 -26.20 16.33 -1.67
CA ALA A 933 -26.04 15.42 -2.81
C ALA A 933 -27.38 14.85 -3.29
N ALA A 934 -28.30 14.50 -2.38
CA ALA A 934 -29.65 14.05 -2.71
C ALA A 934 -30.47 15.13 -3.45
N ALA A 935 -30.33 16.41 -3.05
CA ALA A 935 -30.96 17.53 -3.76
C ALA A 935 -30.42 17.67 -5.21
N GLN A 936 -29.10 17.53 -5.40
CA GLN A 936 -28.47 17.54 -6.74
C GLN A 936 -28.87 16.35 -7.64
N GLN A 937 -29.46 15.29 -7.05
CA GLN A 937 -29.94 14.10 -7.77
C GLN A 937 -31.47 14.05 -7.95
N GLY A 938 -32.19 15.13 -7.62
CA GLY A 938 -33.64 15.22 -7.82
C GLY A 938 -34.50 14.85 -6.61
N GLY A 939 -33.96 14.93 -5.39
CA GLY A 939 -34.77 14.99 -4.16
C GLY A 939 -35.17 13.66 -3.53
N LEU A 940 -34.58 12.53 -3.95
CA LEU A 940 -34.79 11.23 -3.30
C LEU A 940 -33.95 11.13 -2.02
N THR A 941 -34.61 10.86 -0.89
CA THR A 941 -33.94 10.55 0.38
C THR A 941 -33.11 9.27 0.24
N LEU A 942 -31.79 9.41 0.32
CA LEU A 942 -30.87 8.26 0.39
C LEU A 942 -31.25 7.40 1.60
N PRO A 943 -31.40 6.06 1.46
CA PRO A 943 -31.64 5.19 2.59
C PRO A 943 -30.49 5.31 3.60
N SER A 944 -30.84 5.60 4.86
CA SER A 944 -29.92 5.42 5.98
C SER A 944 -29.74 3.92 6.20
N LEU A 945 -28.62 3.39 5.73
CA LEU A 945 -28.17 2.07 6.17
C LEU A 945 -27.73 2.16 7.65
N PRO A 946 -28.12 1.21 8.51
CA PRO A 946 -27.71 1.14 9.91
C PRO A 946 -26.23 0.75 10.09
#